data_AF-A0A1H2ED29-F1
#
_entry.id   AF-A0A1H2ED29-F1
#
_cell.length_a   1.000
_cell.length_b   1.000
_cell.length_c   1.000
_cell.angle_alpha   90.00
_cell.angle_beta   90.00
_cell.angle_gamma   90.00
#
_symmetry.space_group_name_H-M   'P 1'
#
loop_
_entity.id
_entity.type
_entity.pdbx_description
1 polymer ?
#
loop_
_entity_poly.entity_id
_entity_poly.type
_entity_poly.pdbx_seq_one_letter_code
_entity_poly.pdbx_strand_id
1 'polypeptide(L)'
;MQKLKNIQHDKSVLVIGGGVGGIRAALDLAESRRNVVLIDKSYSIGGLMTQLDRTFPTNNCDLCTVSPHLSENTRQIHLDLQPMTRLEELTGEAGDFKAKLVTEPRYIDMDKCTACGECHKHYPDAVRFTPGLDPRAPTCMRYPQATPYAFSIDMEKITDVAALQKVCKADAILPDDTQKTTTIDAASVVLSVGAELFDPSVLDNFGGGRFDNVVTGLEYERIMSASGPFQGDLVRVSDKKRPKKVAWIQCVGSRGINKADVPYCSGVCCMYALKEAIVTKERFAESIETTIFYMDMRTYGKDYELYFNRAKNDYGIRMIRCRPHSIYEDSETQDLSITYTLEEEARRITEDFDMVVLSTGFRVCETNIDLASRLGIDLNVHNFAKTNNFNPVMTSRPGVYVCGVAESPKDIPETIVQASAAASMASSDLPAVMDLPETDIDFMPERDVSEEEPKIGVFVCDCGLEIGGVVDVDKMVQFAGTLPNVAVSQAVGYGCSKESMALIEESIKNNNLNRVVIGGCSPRTHETKFQDLMRRAGLNKYLVEIVNLRDQNTWTHMGQPEQALDKAFKLLQIGVSGVCKSRPLMDQTLPMNQNALVVGGGVTGMTAALQLAGQGIRVYLLERNPNLGGVAKSIRRTIEGDEVAPFIDQLIKDVSANKNIQVMTRTIVVDHSGVPGRFTTGIQTGARMNYMQLNHGVTIFATGALPNRPDEYGLGTHDNIATQLELDALIEDDPERIKAMNQVVMIQCVGSREPGNPNCSRVCCQTAIKNALRIKAINPYAEIYVLYRDIRTYGFQEDYYRQARNLDIKFIRFSLDNKPEVLLENDQVSVLVDDTILGRKIQIDADYLALSTGMIADDETTEDLGMMFHLSRTEDNYFLEDHVKLRPVDMSVRGNFIAGTTHSPKTIRESITQAYAAAGRAQTLLAKKEINLGAAIAKVDGAKCAACLVCVRACPFGIPFINEDGYSQIDPAKCQGCGICAADCPAKAIQLLAYEDDQILAKLDGLFGEVN
;
A
#
# COMPACT_ATOMS: atom_id res chain seq x y z
N MET A 1 -32.89 16.65 -4.05
CA MET A 1 -31.58 16.47 -3.38
C MET A 1 -31.71 16.49 -1.84
N GLN A 2 -32.65 15.72 -1.27
CA GLN A 2 -32.93 15.75 0.19
C GLN A 2 -33.01 14.35 0.85
N LYS A 3 -32.55 13.28 0.16
CA LYS A 3 -32.67 11.89 0.66
C LYS A 3 -31.36 11.10 0.81
N LEU A 4 -30.20 11.66 0.47
CA LEU A 4 -28.89 11.05 0.77
C LEU A 4 -28.27 11.51 2.11
N LYS A 5 -28.98 12.35 2.88
CA LYS A 5 -28.54 12.85 4.20
C LYS A 5 -28.92 11.96 5.39
N ASN A 6 -29.49 10.77 5.17
CA ASN A 6 -29.95 9.88 6.25
C ASN A 6 -28.90 8.85 6.71
N ILE A 7 -27.61 9.22 6.77
CA ILE A 7 -26.58 8.44 7.51
C ILE A 7 -26.50 8.97 8.97
N GLN A 8 -27.57 9.57 9.47
CA GLN A 8 -27.55 10.38 10.69
C GLN A 8 -27.76 9.56 11.99
N HIS A 9 -27.78 8.22 11.91
CA HIS A 9 -28.11 7.36 13.06
C HIS A 9 -27.05 6.33 13.45
N ASP A 10 -25.93 6.18 12.73
CA ASP A 10 -24.82 5.31 13.13
C ASP A 10 -23.55 6.11 13.42
N LYS A 11 -22.88 5.77 14.53
CA LYS A 11 -21.60 6.37 14.93
C LYS A 11 -20.52 6.08 13.88
N SER A 12 -19.74 7.09 13.51
CA SER A 12 -18.68 6.97 12.50
C SER A 12 -17.31 6.70 13.11
N VAL A 13 -16.34 6.26 12.30
CA VAL A 13 -14.91 6.33 12.66
C VAL A 13 -14.33 7.64 12.11
N LEU A 14 -13.66 8.42 12.95
CA LEU A 14 -12.97 9.64 12.52
C LEU A 14 -11.51 9.32 12.16
N VAL A 15 -11.12 9.52 10.91
CA VAL A 15 -9.73 9.38 10.46
C VAL A 15 -9.12 10.77 10.28
N ILE A 16 -8.00 11.04 10.95
CA ILE A 16 -7.33 12.35 10.95
C ILE A 16 -6.01 12.26 10.18
N GLY A 17 -5.95 12.90 9.01
CA GLY A 17 -4.79 12.93 8.12
C GLY A 17 -4.98 12.04 6.89
N GLY A 18 -5.19 12.65 5.73
CA GLY A 18 -5.36 12.04 4.41
C GLY A 18 -4.05 11.67 3.72
N GLY A 19 -3.00 11.30 4.46
CA GLY A 19 -1.85 10.61 3.86
C GLY A 19 -2.22 9.19 3.42
N VAL A 20 -1.25 8.45 2.86
CA VAL A 20 -1.47 7.07 2.38
C VAL A 20 -2.06 6.15 3.46
N GLY A 21 -1.66 6.35 4.72
CA GLY A 21 -2.16 5.60 5.87
C GLY A 21 -3.63 5.90 6.15
N GLY A 22 -4.01 7.17 6.28
CA GLY A 22 -5.40 7.55 6.53
C GLY A 22 -6.33 7.23 5.36
N ILE A 23 -5.86 7.38 4.11
CA ILE A 23 -6.59 6.92 2.93
C ILE A 23 -6.85 5.41 3.03
N ARG A 24 -5.83 4.61 3.31
CA ARG A 24 -5.99 3.16 3.45
C ARG A 24 -6.94 2.80 4.59
N ALA A 25 -6.76 3.38 5.77
CA ALA A 25 -7.60 3.09 6.93
C ALA A 25 -9.08 3.42 6.63
N ALA A 26 -9.34 4.58 6.01
CA ALA A 26 -10.68 5.00 5.63
C ALA A 26 -11.30 4.07 4.57
N LEU A 27 -10.52 3.64 3.59
CA LEU A 27 -10.97 2.68 2.58
C LEU A 27 -11.30 1.31 3.16
N ASP A 28 -10.47 0.77 4.04
CA ASP A 28 -10.71 -0.54 4.66
C ASP A 28 -11.96 -0.53 5.56
N LEU A 29 -12.17 0.56 6.31
CA LEU A 29 -13.37 0.78 7.10
C LEU A 29 -14.62 0.89 6.22
N ALA A 30 -14.58 1.70 5.16
CA ALA A 30 -15.69 1.88 4.24
C ALA A 30 -16.04 0.59 3.49
N GLU A 31 -15.03 -0.18 3.03
CA GLU A 31 -15.22 -1.50 2.41
C GLU A 31 -15.82 -2.52 3.39
N SER A 32 -15.54 -2.37 4.69
CA SER A 32 -16.16 -3.14 5.76
C SER A 32 -17.55 -2.62 6.18
N ARG A 33 -18.16 -1.73 5.38
CA ARG A 33 -19.47 -1.11 5.63
C ARG A 33 -19.53 -0.29 6.93
N ARG A 34 -18.41 0.34 7.33
CA ARG A 34 -18.36 1.28 8.46
C ARG A 34 -18.40 2.70 7.94
N ASN A 35 -19.22 3.57 8.55
CA ASN A 35 -19.22 4.99 8.24
C ASN A 35 -17.91 5.63 8.72
N VAL A 36 -17.30 6.43 7.86
CA VAL A 36 -16.00 7.06 8.10
C VAL A 36 -16.08 8.53 7.74
N VAL A 37 -15.52 9.38 8.61
CA VAL A 37 -15.21 10.76 8.29
C VAL A 37 -13.69 10.88 8.18
N LEU A 38 -13.16 11.14 6.99
CA LEU A 38 -11.74 11.37 6.75
C LEU A 38 -11.50 12.88 6.66
N ILE A 39 -10.76 13.43 7.61
CA ILE A 39 -10.37 14.85 7.63
C ILE A 39 -8.89 15.03 7.26
N ASP A 40 -8.56 16.13 6.59
CA ASP A 40 -7.18 16.58 6.38
C ASP A 40 -7.12 18.11 6.46
N LYS A 41 -6.06 18.66 7.04
CA LYS A 41 -5.84 20.12 7.10
C LYS A 41 -5.53 20.74 5.73
N SER A 42 -5.06 19.93 4.79
CA SER A 42 -4.69 20.31 3.43
C SER A 42 -5.92 20.36 2.53
N TYR A 43 -5.84 21.13 1.44
CA TYR A 43 -6.90 21.22 0.44
C TYR A 43 -7.02 19.95 -0.42
N SER A 44 -6.04 19.06 -0.41
CA SER A 44 -6.09 17.76 -1.08
C SER A 44 -5.39 16.70 -0.24
N ILE A 45 -5.91 15.47 -0.29
CA ILE A 45 -5.29 14.31 0.34
C ILE A 45 -4.13 13.75 -0.50
N GLY A 46 -3.36 12.83 0.08
CA GLY A 46 -2.29 12.07 -0.54
C GLY A 46 -0.94 12.21 0.17
N GLY A 47 -0.75 13.28 0.94
CA GLY A 47 0.45 13.51 1.77
C GLY A 47 1.76 13.49 0.99
N LEU A 48 2.85 13.08 1.66
CA LEU A 48 4.21 13.07 1.08
C LEU A 48 4.37 12.14 -0.13
N MET A 49 3.59 11.05 -0.23
CA MET A 49 3.70 10.10 -1.34
C MET A 49 3.40 10.76 -2.69
N THR A 50 2.51 11.76 -2.73
CA THR A 50 2.18 12.50 -3.97
C THR A 50 3.32 13.36 -4.50
N GLN A 51 4.39 13.50 -3.72
CA GLN A 51 5.55 14.30 -4.06
C GLN A 51 6.68 13.47 -4.66
N LEU A 52 6.61 12.14 -4.51
CA LEU A 52 7.61 11.18 -5.01
C LEU A 52 7.40 10.92 -6.52
N ASP A 53 8.49 10.69 -7.24
CA ASP A 53 8.45 10.24 -8.64
C ASP A 53 8.23 8.71 -8.71
N ARG A 54 9.02 7.96 -7.94
CA ARG A 54 8.99 6.50 -7.88
C ARG A 54 9.14 5.98 -6.45
N THR A 55 8.73 4.73 -6.23
CA THR A 55 8.81 4.05 -4.94
C THR A 55 9.78 2.86 -4.99
N PHE A 56 10.68 2.74 -4.01
CA PHE A 56 11.51 1.54 -3.82
C PHE A 56 10.66 0.40 -3.25
N PRO A 57 11.00 -0.89 -3.44
CA PRO A 57 12.12 -1.41 -4.24
C PRO A 57 11.73 -1.71 -5.70
N THR A 58 10.48 -1.46 -6.09
CA THR A 58 9.98 -1.81 -7.43
C THR A 58 10.28 -0.76 -8.50
N ASN A 59 10.62 0.48 -8.10
CA ASN A 59 10.75 1.65 -8.97
C ASN A 59 9.45 2.03 -9.70
N ASN A 60 8.30 1.62 -9.17
CA ASN A 60 6.99 1.93 -9.76
C ASN A 60 6.57 3.37 -9.46
N CYS A 61 5.77 3.93 -10.37
CA CYS A 61 4.96 5.12 -10.08
C CYS A 61 3.60 4.64 -9.56
N ASP A 62 3.43 4.67 -8.23
CA ASP A 62 2.20 4.25 -7.56
C ASP A 62 1.19 5.40 -7.40
N LEU A 63 1.41 6.53 -8.08
CA LEU A 63 0.64 7.74 -7.85
C LEU A 63 -0.83 7.61 -8.27
N CYS A 64 -1.09 6.89 -9.37
CA CYS A 64 -2.42 6.64 -9.90
C CYS A 64 -3.26 5.65 -9.06
N THR A 65 -2.67 5.00 -8.05
CA THR A 65 -3.37 4.01 -7.22
C THR A 65 -3.85 4.56 -5.87
N VAL A 66 -3.44 5.80 -5.54
CA VAL A 66 -3.77 6.47 -4.25
C VAL A 66 -5.18 7.06 -4.24
N SER A 67 -5.84 7.19 -5.40
CA SER A 67 -7.17 7.82 -5.48
C SER A 67 -8.21 6.96 -4.73
N PRO A 68 -8.89 7.51 -3.70
CA PRO A 68 -9.93 6.77 -2.98
C PRO A 68 -11.18 6.56 -3.85
N HIS A 69 -11.31 7.30 -4.96
CA HIS A 69 -12.48 7.32 -5.84
C HIS A 69 -12.39 6.35 -7.02
N LEU A 70 -11.43 5.42 -7.03
CA LEU A 70 -11.35 4.38 -8.07
C LEU A 70 -12.51 3.38 -7.92
N SER A 71 -13.62 3.76 -8.53
CA SER A 71 -14.69 2.95 -9.15
C SER A 71 -15.59 2.03 -8.33
N GLU A 72 -15.41 1.83 -7.02
CA GLU A 72 -16.35 1.01 -6.23
C GLU A 72 -17.38 1.85 -5.44
N ASN A 73 -18.66 1.74 -5.80
CA ASN A 73 -19.80 2.45 -5.18
C ASN A 73 -19.90 2.26 -3.67
N THR A 74 -19.52 1.09 -3.14
CA THR A 74 -19.55 0.79 -1.71
C THR A 74 -18.70 1.78 -0.90
N ARG A 75 -17.57 2.23 -1.45
CA ARG A 75 -16.66 3.18 -0.78
C ARG A 75 -17.27 4.58 -0.66
N GLN A 76 -18.03 5.02 -1.66
CA GLN A 76 -18.59 6.37 -1.68
C GLN A 76 -19.78 6.56 -0.73
N ILE A 77 -20.46 5.47 -0.36
CA ILE A 77 -21.61 5.52 0.56
C ILE A 77 -21.15 5.74 2.00
N HIS A 78 -20.03 5.12 2.37
CA HIS A 78 -19.57 5.06 3.76
C HIS A 78 -18.39 6.00 4.08
N LEU A 79 -17.89 6.76 3.11
CA LEU A 79 -16.76 7.66 3.29
C LEU A 79 -17.15 9.12 3.04
N ASP A 80 -17.12 9.93 4.09
CA ASP A 80 -17.21 11.39 4.01
C ASP A 80 -15.80 11.99 4.06
N LEU A 81 -15.38 12.63 2.96
CA LEU A 81 -14.07 13.26 2.84
C LEU A 81 -14.19 14.76 3.08
N GLN A 82 -13.55 15.25 4.15
CA GLN A 82 -13.57 16.66 4.55
C GLN A 82 -12.14 17.24 4.54
N PRO A 83 -11.62 17.69 3.39
CA PRO A 83 -10.35 18.41 3.33
C PRO A 83 -10.48 19.79 3.99
N MET A 84 -9.37 20.47 4.21
CA MET A 84 -9.29 21.76 4.92
C MET A 84 -9.96 21.74 6.30
N THR A 85 -10.05 20.57 6.92
CA THR A 85 -10.75 20.35 8.18
C THR A 85 -9.79 19.84 9.23
N ARG A 86 -9.82 20.46 10.42
CA ARG A 86 -9.01 20.09 11.58
C ARG A 86 -9.88 19.78 12.79
N LEU A 87 -9.39 18.91 13.65
CA LEU A 87 -10.00 18.64 14.95
C LEU A 87 -9.71 19.80 15.91
N GLU A 88 -10.75 20.37 16.50
CA GLU A 88 -10.62 21.41 17.53
C GLU A 88 -10.66 20.78 18.93
N GLU A 89 -11.56 19.82 19.16
CA GLU A 89 -11.82 19.21 20.48
C GLU A 89 -12.37 17.79 20.35
N LEU A 90 -11.94 16.87 21.23
CA LEU A 90 -12.46 15.50 21.33
C LEU A 90 -12.84 15.15 22.78
N THR A 91 -14.15 15.03 23.03
CA THR A 91 -14.72 14.63 24.34
C THR A 91 -15.36 13.24 24.27
N GLY A 92 -15.58 12.60 25.42
CA GLY A 92 -16.17 11.27 25.50
C GLY A 92 -15.15 10.14 25.62
N GLU A 93 -15.61 8.92 25.40
CA GLU A 93 -14.86 7.66 25.59
C GLU A 93 -15.03 6.71 24.40
N ALA A 94 -14.28 5.60 24.39
CA ALA A 94 -14.34 4.61 23.32
C ALA A 94 -15.79 4.14 23.08
N GLY A 95 -16.21 4.17 21.82
CA GLY A 95 -17.59 3.89 21.42
C GLY A 95 -18.54 5.09 21.49
N ASP A 96 -18.20 6.22 22.11
CA ASP A 96 -19.07 7.40 22.27
C ASP A 96 -18.28 8.73 22.37
N PHE A 97 -17.47 9.03 21.36
CA PHE A 97 -16.79 10.31 21.24
C PHE A 97 -17.65 11.39 20.57
N LYS A 98 -17.42 12.64 20.96
CA LYS A 98 -17.88 13.83 20.24
C LYS A 98 -16.68 14.64 19.76
N ALA A 99 -16.56 14.75 18.44
CA ALA A 99 -15.48 15.49 17.80
C ALA A 99 -16.01 16.81 17.25
N LYS A 100 -15.42 17.92 17.70
CA LYS A 100 -15.67 19.26 17.15
C LYS A 100 -14.66 19.53 16.04
N LEU A 101 -15.15 19.75 14.83
CA LEU A 101 -14.34 19.95 13.64
C LEU A 101 -14.48 21.40 13.16
N VAL A 102 -13.37 21.94 12.64
CA VAL A 102 -13.31 23.27 12.04
C VAL A 102 -12.82 23.13 10.60
N THR A 103 -13.65 23.56 9.66
CA THR A 103 -13.36 23.55 8.22
C THR A 103 -13.08 24.98 7.74
N GLU A 104 -11.91 25.21 7.18
CA GLU A 104 -11.53 26.49 6.57
C GLU A 104 -12.25 26.69 5.23
N PRO A 105 -12.60 27.94 4.86
CA PRO A 105 -13.27 28.22 3.60
C PRO A 105 -12.36 27.89 2.42
N ARG A 106 -12.90 27.18 1.43
CA ARG A 106 -12.21 26.91 0.16
C ARG A 106 -12.42 28.05 -0.84
N TYR A 107 -13.54 28.78 -0.67
CA TYR A 107 -14.05 29.79 -1.60
C TYR A 107 -14.38 29.23 -3.00
N ILE A 108 -14.55 27.91 -3.11
CA ILE A 108 -14.94 27.22 -4.33
C ILE A 108 -16.05 26.24 -4.00
N ASP A 109 -17.16 26.36 -4.71
CA ASP A 109 -18.24 25.38 -4.76
C ASP A 109 -17.75 24.12 -5.46
N MET A 110 -17.59 23.06 -4.67
CA MET A 110 -17.07 21.78 -5.14
C MET A 110 -18.03 21.05 -6.08
N ASP A 111 -19.33 21.34 -6.03
CA ASP A 111 -20.30 20.71 -6.93
C ASP A 111 -20.25 21.36 -8.33
N LYS A 112 -19.89 22.64 -8.43
CA LYS A 112 -19.78 23.36 -9.71
C LYS A 112 -18.38 23.37 -10.31
N CYS A 113 -17.34 23.22 -9.50
CA CYS A 113 -15.97 23.39 -9.94
C CYS A 113 -15.55 22.32 -10.95
N THR A 114 -15.15 22.75 -12.15
CA THR A 114 -14.60 21.88 -13.20
C THR A 114 -13.09 21.73 -13.13
N ALA A 115 -12.45 22.44 -12.20
CA ALA A 115 -11.00 22.53 -12.05
C ALA A 115 -10.22 22.92 -13.34
N CYS A 116 -10.88 23.66 -14.25
CA CYS A 116 -10.31 24.08 -15.54
C CYS A 116 -9.05 24.97 -15.47
N GLY A 117 -8.74 25.55 -14.31
CA GLY A 117 -7.51 26.31 -14.07
C GLY A 117 -7.50 27.75 -14.56
N GLU A 118 -8.59 28.26 -15.15
CA GLU A 118 -8.67 29.66 -15.60
C GLU A 118 -8.44 30.66 -14.45
N CYS A 119 -8.98 30.37 -13.26
CA CYS A 119 -8.73 31.17 -12.07
C CYS A 119 -7.24 31.29 -11.73
N HIS A 120 -6.47 30.20 -11.85
CA HIS A 120 -5.04 30.20 -11.58
C HIS A 120 -4.24 30.90 -12.68
N LYS A 121 -4.63 30.78 -13.96
CA LYS A 121 -3.98 31.51 -15.07
C LYS A 121 -4.06 33.02 -14.88
N HIS A 122 -5.20 33.52 -14.42
CA HIS A 122 -5.41 34.95 -14.20
C HIS A 122 -4.89 35.44 -12.83
N TYR A 123 -4.87 34.58 -11.81
CA TYR A 123 -4.47 34.91 -10.43
C TYR A 123 -3.50 33.86 -9.85
N PRO A 124 -2.28 33.73 -10.40
CA PRO A 124 -1.37 32.65 -10.05
C PRO A 124 -0.94 32.67 -8.57
N ASP A 125 -0.76 33.85 -7.99
CA ASP A 125 -0.28 34.01 -6.60
C ASP A 125 -1.35 33.77 -5.54
N ALA A 126 -2.63 33.90 -5.92
CA ALA A 126 -3.77 33.90 -5.00
C ALA A 126 -4.61 32.63 -5.07
N VAL A 127 -4.51 31.84 -6.15
CA VAL A 127 -5.05 30.48 -6.16
C VAL A 127 -4.02 29.57 -5.49
N ARG A 128 -4.34 29.06 -4.30
CA ARG A 128 -3.48 28.14 -3.57
C ARG A 128 -3.29 26.86 -4.38
N PHE A 129 -2.08 26.77 -4.89
CA PHE A 129 -1.45 25.61 -5.43
C PHE A 129 -0.13 25.49 -4.65
N THR A 130 0.27 24.30 -4.22
CA THR A 130 1.62 24.08 -3.70
C THR A 130 2.50 23.61 -4.86
N PRO A 131 3.11 24.53 -5.63
CA PRO A 131 4.16 24.15 -6.54
C PRO A 131 5.33 23.57 -5.73
N GLY A 132 6.03 22.59 -6.31
CA GLY A 132 7.41 22.32 -5.91
C GLY A 132 8.31 23.44 -6.42
N LEU A 133 9.56 23.12 -6.75
CA LEU A 133 10.50 24.02 -7.45
C LEU A 133 10.00 24.56 -8.82
N ASP A 134 8.72 24.36 -9.19
CA ASP A 134 8.08 24.78 -10.44
C ASP A 134 7.07 25.93 -10.24
N PRO A 135 7.44 27.19 -10.48
CA PRO A 135 6.50 28.31 -10.36
C PRO A 135 5.52 28.43 -11.54
N ARG A 136 5.58 27.58 -12.58
CA ARG A 136 4.88 27.79 -13.86
C ARG A 136 3.70 26.88 -14.14
N ALA A 137 3.42 25.85 -13.34
CA ALA A 137 2.42 24.83 -13.68
C ALA A 137 0.97 25.36 -13.61
N PRO A 138 0.24 25.54 -14.75
CA PRO A 138 -1.16 25.91 -14.73
C PRO A 138 -2.05 24.71 -15.05
N THR A 139 -3.14 24.57 -14.28
CA THR A 139 -4.13 23.48 -14.18
C THR A 139 -3.79 22.53 -13.04
N CYS A 140 -4.78 22.31 -12.15
CA CYS A 140 -4.65 21.40 -11.02
C CYS A 140 -4.10 20.10 -11.55
N MET A 141 -3.01 19.57 -10.98
CA MET A 141 -2.56 18.17 -11.11
C MET A 141 -1.06 18.12 -10.78
N ARG A 142 -0.70 18.15 -9.49
CA ARG A 142 0.61 17.60 -9.06
C ARG A 142 0.72 16.13 -9.48
N TYR A 143 -0.43 15.48 -9.52
CA TYR A 143 -0.73 14.21 -10.16
C TYR A 143 -2.13 14.25 -10.79
N PRO A 144 -2.40 13.52 -11.89
CA PRO A 144 -3.67 13.52 -12.66
C PRO A 144 -4.99 13.29 -11.89
N GLN A 145 -4.98 13.13 -10.57
CA GLN A 145 -6.10 12.66 -9.74
C GLN A 145 -6.17 13.30 -8.34
N ALA A 146 -5.76 14.56 -8.18
CA ALA A 146 -5.90 15.28 -6.90
C ALA A 146 -7.31 15.11 -6.32
N THR A 147 -7.39 14.78 -5.04
CA THR A 147 -8.67 14.44 -4.39
C THR A 147 -8.91 15.35 -3.17
N PRO A 148 -10.01 16.13 -3.14
CA PRO A 148 -10.96 16.31 -4.23
C PRO A 148 -10.34 17.09 -5.41
N TYR A 149 -10.91 16.91 -6.59
CA TYR A 149 -10.41 17.51 -7.84
C TYR A 149 -10.81 18.98 -7.96
N ALA A 150 -10.17 19.86 -7.19
CA ALA A 150 -10.35 21.31 -7.26
C ALA A 150 -9.19 22.08 -6.61
N PHE A 151 -9.09 23.37 -6.94
CA PHE A 151 -8.20 24.34 -6.31
C PHE A 151 -8.71 24.79 -4.93
N SER A 152 -7.96 25.67 -4.27
CA SER A 152 -8.38 26.49 -3.13
C SER A 152 -7.95 27.94 -3.40
N ILE A 153 -8.65 28.92 -2.84
CA ILE A 153 -8.31 30.35 -3.04
C ILE A 153 -7.77 30.93 -1.73
N ASP A 154 -6.76 31.79 -1.85
CA ASP A 154 -6.22 32.63 -0.79
C ASP A 154 -6.79 34.05 -0.93
N MET A 155 -7.90 34.32 -0.25
CA MET A 155 -8.59 35.61 -0.39
C MET A 155 -7.74 36.79 0.08
N GLU A 156 -6.75 36.58 0.97
CA GLU A 156 -5.84 37.64 1.43
C GLU A 156 -4.94 38.19 0.31
N LYS A 157 -4.74 37.42 -0.76
CA LYS A 157 -3.89 37.80 -1.90
C LYS A 157 -4.69 38.37 -3.08
N ILE A 158 -6.00 38.45 -2.99
CA ILE A 158 -6.87 38.95 -4.06
C ILE A 158 -7.17 40.44 -3.86
N THR A 159 -6.85 41.24 -4.87
CA THR A 159 -7.14 42.69 -4.89
C THR A 159 -8.48 43.03 -5.55
N ASP A 160 -8.95 42.21 -6.50
CA ASP A 160 -10.24 42.37 -7.19
C ASP A 160 -11.03 41.04 -7.21
N VAL A 161 -11.91 40.89 -6.23
CA VAL A 161 -12.76 39.72 -6.03
C VAL A 161 -13.80 39.55 -7.16
N ALA A 162 -14.34 40.65 -7.67
CA ALA A 162 -15.38 40.61 -8.70
C ALA A 162 -14.81 40.12 -10.04
N ALA A 163 -13.56 40.50 -10.34
CA ALA A 163 -12.86 40.00 -11.51
C ALA A 163 -12.51 38.50 -11.36
N LEU A 164 -12.10 38.04 -10.18
CA LEU A 164 -11.85 36.62 -9.90
C LEU A 164 -13.10 35.76 -10.16
N GLN A 165 -14.26 36.17 -9.66
CA GLN A 165 -15.52 35.46 -9.90
C GLN A 165 -15.85 35.34 -11.40
N LYS A 166 -15.70 36.43 -12.16
CA LYS A 166 -16.02 36.48 -13.60
C LYS A 166 -15.16 35.56 -14.46
N VAL A 167 -13.95 35.22 -14.01
CA VAL A 167 -13.08 34.27 -14.72
C VAL A 167 -13.61 32.84 -14.64
N CYS A 168 -14.38 32.50 -13.60
CA CYS A 168 -14.95 31.17 -13.45
C CYS A 168 -16.20 30.99 -14.32
N LYS A 169 -16.04 30.33 -15.48
CA LYS A 169 -17.17 30.02 -16.38
C LYS A 169 -18.25 29.15 -15.74
N ALA A 170 -17.90 28.34 -14.73
CA ALA A 170 -18.82 27.47 -14.02
C ALA A 170 -19.52 28.15 -12.83
N ASP A 171 -19.23 29.44 -12.57
CA ASP A 171 -19.77 30.19 -11.43
C ASP A 171 -19.57 29.46 -10.09
N ALA A 172 -18.38 28.87 -9.93
CA ALA A 172 -18.01 28.06 -8.77
C ALA A 172 -17.27 28.87 -7.69
N ILE A 173 -16.85 30.11 -7.94
CA ILE A 173 -16.09 30.90 -6.97
C ILE A 173 -17.05 31.59 -6.00
N LEU A 174 -16.88 31.32 -4.70
CA LEU A 174 -17.72 31.78 -3.60
C LEU A 174 -16.89 32.65 -2.63
N PRO A 175 -16.77 33.98 -2.87
CA PRO A 175 -16.00 34.87 -2.00
C PRO A 175 -16.53 34.98 -0.58
N ASP A 176 -17.83 34.78 -0.40
CA ASP A 176 -18.50 34.87 0.91
C ASP A 176 -18.48 33.54 1.68
N ASP A 177 -17.72 32.53 1.23
CA ASP A 177 -17.54 31.28 1.97
C ASP A 177 -16.81 31.56 3.30
N THR A 178 -17.36 31.07 4.40
CA THR A 178 -16.81 31.31 5.75
C THR A 178 -16.38 30.02 6.40
N GLN A 179 -15.52 30.12 7.42
CA GLN A 179 -15.15 29.00 8.27
C GLN A 179 -16.40 28.35 8.89
N LYS A 180 -16.43 27.01 8.92
CA LYS A 180 -17.57 26.22 9.42
C LYS A 180 -17.12 25.39 10.61
N THR A 181 -17.93 25.38 11.67
CA THR A 181 -17.74 24.48 12.81
C THR A 181 -18.84 23.43 12.78
N THR A 182 -18.45 22.17 12.82
CA THR A 182 -19.37 21.03 12.88
C THR A 182 -19.04 20.15 14.08
N THR A 183 -19.99 19.33 14.50
CA THR A 183 -19.78 18.31 15.53
C THR A 183 -20.26 16.98 14.99
N ILE A 184 -19.45 15.94 15.15
CA ILE A 184 -19.77 14.58 14.74
C ILE A 184 -19.67 13.65 15.94
N ASP A 185 -20.56 12.66 15.98
CA ASP A 185 -20.48 11.53 16.90
C ASP A 185 -19.60 10.45 16.28
N ALA A 186 -18.55 10.05 16.99
CA ALA A 186 -17.59 9.05 16.54
C ALA A 186 -17.49 7.90 17.54
N ALA A 187 -17.42 6.66 17.07
CA ALA A 187 -17.15 5.52 17.93
C ALA A 187 -15.65 5.43 18.26
N SER A 188 -14.80 5.76 17.30
CA SER A 188 -13.35 5.67 17.44
C SER A 188 -12.63 6.67 16.54
N VAL A 189 -11.34 6.88 16.80
CA VAL A 189 -10.48 7.83 16.07
C VAL A 189 -9.23 7.11 15.57
N VAL A 190 -8.82 7.37 14.33
CA VAL A 190 -7.54 6.90 13.76
C VAL A 190 -6.67 8.11 13.39
N LEU A 191 -5.51 8.22 14.02
CA LEU A 191 -4.53 9.27 13.78
C LEU A 191 -3.51 8.85 12.70
N SER A 192 -3.42 9.61 11.60
CA SER A 192 -2.52 9.38 10.46
C SER A 192 -1.94 10.67 9.87
N VAL A 193 -1.60 11.64 10.72
CA VAL A 193 -1.14 12.99 10.30
C VAL A 193 0.29 13.04 9.70
N GLY A 194 1.00 11.92 9.65
CA GLY A 194 2.36 11.85 9.10
C GLY A 194 3.38 12.62 9.95
N ALA A 195 4.44 13.11 9.29
CA ALA A 195 5.51 13.90 9.88
C ALA A 195 6.07 14.88 8.84
N GLU A 196 6.81 15.89 9.31
CA GLU A 196 7.56 16.81 8.45
C GLU A 196 8.94 16.24 8.12
N LEU A 197 9.60 16.83 7.12
CA LEU A 197 10.99 16.52 6.81
C LEU A 197 11.92 17.47 7.55
N PHE A 198 13.09 16.98 7.93
CA PHE A 198 14.13 17.79 8.52
C PHE A 198 14.59 18.88 7.52
N ASP A 199 14.57 20.13 7.97
CA ASP A 199 15.15 21.26 7.24
C ASP A 199 16.67 21.28 7.44
N PRO A 200 17.48 21.04 6.38
CA PRO A 200 18.93 21.05 6.50
C PRO A 200 19.53 22.46 6.58
N SER A 201 18.75 23.54 6.39
CA SER A 201 19.26 24.92 6.45
C SER A 201 19.83 25.31 7.81
N VAL A 202 19.41 24.59 8.86
CA VAL A 202 19.90 24.75 10.24
C VAL A 202 21.29 24.15 10.46
N LEU A 203 21.85 23.45 9.47
CA LEU A 203 23.18 22.83 9.53
C LEU A 203 24.21 23.66 8.76
N ASP A 204 25.14 24.29 9.49
CA ASP A 204 26.19 25.16 8.91
C ASP A 204 27.13 24.42 7.94
N ASN A 205 27.30 23.12 8.15
CA ASN A 205 28.36 22.32 7.53
C ASN A 205 27.97 21.72 6.16
N PHE A 206 26.68 21.57 5.85
CA PHE A 206 26.24 20.99 4.58
C PHE A 206 25.76 22.02 3.55
N GLY A 207 25.60 23.29 3.93
CA GLY A 207 25.20 24.34 2.99
C GLY A 207 23.78 24.20 2.45
N GLY A 208 22.91 23.42 3.12
CA GLY A 208 21.48 23.37 2.79
C GLY A 208 20.86 24.77 2.87
N GLY A 209 20.07 25.16 1.87
CA GLY A 209 19.50 26.51 1.78
C GLY A 209 20.51 27.65 1.52
N ARG A 210 21.82 27.35 1.45
CA ARG A 210 22.89 28.29 1.10
C ARG A 210 23.45 28.06 -0.30
N PHE A 211 23.66 26.80 -0.66
CA PHE A 211 24.22 26.39 -1.95
C PHE A 211 23.11 25.85 -2.85
N ASP A 212 22.94 26.44 -4.03
CA ASP A 212 21.85 26.09 -4.95
C ASP A 212 21.92 24.62 -5.41
N ASN A 213 23.13 24.08 -5.56
CA ASN A 213 23.35 22.70 -6.01
C ASN A 213 23.32 21.66 -4.86
N VAL A 214 23.04 22.10 -3.63
CA VAL A 214 22.74 21.22 -2.49
C VAL A 214 21.22 21.15 -2.32
N VAL A 215 20.64 20.00 -2.64
CA VAL A 215 19.19 19.75 -2.59
C VAL A 215 18.87 18.66 -1.58
N THR A 216 17.65 18.63 -1.06
CA THR A 216 17.12 17.51 -0.29
C THR A 216 16.71 16.36 -1.21
N GLY A 217 16.58 15.15 -0.67
CA GLY A 217 16.02 14.01 -1.42
C GLY A 217 14.65 14.31 -2.02
N LEU A 218 13.78 15.01 -1.29
CA LEU A 218 12.47 15.39 -1.81
C LEU A 218 12.54 16.42 -2.96
N GLU A 219 13.44 17.40 -2.87
CA GLU A 219 13.69 18.33 -3.98
C GLU A 219 14.26 17.61 -5.19
N TYR A 220 15.16 16.64 -4.98
CA TYR A 220 15.67 15.76 -6.03
C TYR A 220 14.55 14.96 -6.71
N GLU A 221 13.62 14.37 -5.94
CA GLU A 221 12.42 13.74 -6.49
C GLU A 221 11.60 14.70 -7.34
N ARG A 222 11.46 15.96 -6.90
CA ARG A 222 10.76 16.97 -7.70
C ARG A 222 11.50 17.30 -8.98
N ILE A 223 12.83 17.40 -8.96
CA ILE A 223 13.64 17.61 -10.17
C ILE A 223 13.43 16.45 -11.16
N MET A 224 13.49 15.21 -10.68
CA MET A 224 13.36 14.00 -11.48
C MET A 224 11.94 13.68 -11.94
N SER A 225 10.92 14.29 -11.33
CA SER A 225 9.53 13.99 -11.64
C SER A 225 9.11 14.54 -13.00
N ALA A 226 8.38 13.74 -13.78
CA ALA A 226 7.79 14.19 -15.04
C ALA A 226 6.79 15.35 -14.83
N SER A 227 6.12 15.41 -13.68
CA SER A 227 5.28 16.54 -13.25
C SER A 227 6.03 17.57 -12.41
N GLY A 228 7.36 17.52 -12.43
CA GLY A 228 8.26 18.41 -11.73
C GLY A 228 8.65 19.65 -12.56
N PRO A 229 9.33 20.63 -11.93
CA PRO A 229 9.83 21.87 -12.57
C PRO A 229 10.61 21.72 -13.84
N PHE A 230 11.34 20.62 -13.95
CA PHE A 230 12.24 20.35 -15.05
C PHE A 230 11.70 19.23 -15.94
N GLN A 231 10.42 18.86 -15.79
CA GLN A 231 9.71 17.86 -16.62
C GLN A 231 10.46 16.53 -16.72
N GLY A 232 11.12 16.14 -15.63
CA GLY A 232 11.92 14.93 -15.52
C GLY A 232 13.35 15.03 -16.01
N ASP A 233 13.80 16.22 -16.46
CA ASP A 233 15.20 16.46 -16.79
C ASP A 233 16.02 16.77 -15.53
N LEU A 234 17.10 16.02 -15.33
CA LEU A 234 17.99 16.19 -14.19
C LEU A 234 18.97 17.32 -14.47
N VAL A 235 18.78 18.45 -13.79
CA VAL A 235 19.59 19.66 -13.97
C VAL A 235 20.03 20.25 -12.63
N ARG A 236 21.20 20.86 -12.61
CA ARG A 236 21.68 21.73 -11.53
C ARG A 236 20.72 22.91 -11.36
N VAL A 237 20.42 23.25 -10.11
CA VAL A 237 19.47 24.34 -9.84
C VAL A 237 20.07 25.69 -10.24
N SER A 238 21.38 25.86 -10.05
CA SER A 238 22.07 27.14 -10.26
C SER A 238 22.16 27.53 -11.75
N ASP A 239 22.57 26.62 -12.63
CA ASP A 239 22.90 26.92 -14.02
C ASP A 239 22.12 26.11 -15.07
N LYS A 240 21.21 25.23 -14.62
CA LYS A 240 20.38 24.34 -15.44
C LYS A 240 21.16 23.35 -16.31
N LYS A 241 22.45 23.13 -16.05
CA LYS A 241 23.24 22.10 -16.75
C LYS A 241 22.98 20.73 -16.14
N ARG A 242 23.10 19.68 -16.96
CA ARG A 242 23.03 18.29 -16.48
C ARG A 242 24.26 17.97 -15.61
N PRO A 243 24.08 17.51 -14.35
CA PRO A 243 25.21 17.09 -13.53
C PRO A 243 25.85 15.83 -14.10
N LYS A 244 27.17 15.73 -14.02
CA LYS A 244 27.94 14.52 -14.34
C LYS A 244 28.28 13.71 -13.10
N LYS A 245 28.34 14.34 -11.92
CA LYS A 245 28.59 13.69 -10.63
C LYS A 245 27.56 14.12 -9.59
N VAL A 246 26.82 13.14 -9.05
CA VAL A 246 25.84 13.36 -7.99
C VAL A 246 26.21 12.55 -6.75
N ALA A 247 26.23 13.21 -5.59
CA ALA A 247 26.49 12.56 -4.31
C ALA A 247 25.26 12.60 -3.41
N TRP A 248 24.94 11.50 -2.74
CA TRP A 248 23.94 11.44 -1.67
C TRP A 248 24.63 11.33 -0.31
N ILE A 249 24.24 12.17 0.64
CA ILE A 249 24.73 12.09 2.02
C ILE A 249 23.61 11.54 2.91
N GLN A 250 23.87 10.40 3.54
CA GLN A 250 22.93 9.74 4.45
C GLN A 250 22.89 10.39 5.84
N CYS A 251 21.79 10.11 6.56
CA CYS A 251 21.61 10.49 7.96
C CYS A 251 21.62 12.00 8.22
N VAL A 252 21.20 12.82 7.26
CA VAL A 252 21.10 14.28 7.47
C VAL A 252 19.93 14.55 8.42
N GLY A 253 20.23 15.19 9.55
CA GLY A 253 19.28 15.36 10.64
C GLY A 253 19.06 14.12 11.50
N SER A 254 19.54 12.92 11.16
CA SER A 254 19.24 11.70 11.95
C SER A 254 20.52 11.08 12.48
N ARG A 255 20.47 10.38 13.61
CA ARG A 255 21.62 9.65 14.18
C ARG A 255 22.87 10.54 14.30
N GLY A 256 22.69 11.80 14.66
CA GLY A 256 23.76 12.78 14.71
C GLY A 256 23.93 13.46 16.06
N ILE A 257 25.00 14.24 16.13
CA ILE A 257 25.45 14.93 17.36
C ILE A 257 25.25 16.45 17.27
N ASN A 258 24.81 16.97 16.12
CA ASN A 258 24.49 18.38 16.00
C ASN A 258 23.24 18.70 16.83
N LYS A 259 23.12 19.94 17.30
CA LYS A 259 22.02 20.36 18.19
C LYS A 259 20.61 20.12 17.59
N ALA A 260 20.48 20.19 16.26
CA ALA A 260 19.22 19.98 15.55
C ALA A 260 19.00 18.52 15.06
N ASP A 261 20.00 17.65 15.24
CA ASP A 261 19.89 16.23 14.90
C ASP A 261 19.01 15.51 15.94
N VAL A 262 18.29 14.49 15.49
CA VAL A 262 17.57 13.57 16.38
C VAL A 262 18.37 12.28 16.59
N PRO A 263 18.23 11.60 17.75
CA PRO A 263 19.01 10.42 18.05
C PRO A 263 18.59 9.18 17.26
N TYR A 264 17.33 9.13 16.82
CA TYR A 264 16.73 7.97 16.16
C TYR A 264 17.03 7.93 14.65
N CYS A 265 16.76 6.76 14.06
CA CYS A 265 16.83 6.54 12.62
C CYS A 265 15.48 6.80 11.95
N SER A 266 15.48 7.51 10.81
CA SER A 266 14.24 7.82 10.09
C SER A 266 13.68 6.67 9.24
N GLY A 267 14.32 5.49 9.24
CA GLY A 267 13.83 4.26 8.60
C GLY A 267 13.92 4.22 7.07
N VAL A 268 13.77 5.36 6.39
CA VAL A 268 13.55 5.40 4.93
C VAL A 268 14.72 5.93 4.10
N CYS A 269 15.63 6.71 4.72
CA CYS A 269 16.65 7.50 4.00
C CYS A 269 17.58 6.66 3.11
N CYS A 270 18.07 5.55 3.64
CA CYS A 270 18.93 4.64 2.87
C CYS A 270 18.24 4.12 1.62
N MET A 271 16.94 3.82 1.70
CA MET A 271 16.20 3.19 0.60
C MET A 271 15.82 4.18 -0.49
N TYR A 272 15.34 5.37 -0.15
CA TYR A 272 15.03 6.34 -1.20
C TYR A 272 16.30 6.84 -1.89
N ALA A 273 17.43 6.95 -1.21
CA ALA A 273 18.68 7.37 -1.84
C ALA A 273 19.22 6.30 -2.81
N LEU A 274 19.13 5.02 -2.44
CA LEU A 274 19.41 3.92 -3.38
C LEU A 274 18.50 4.01 -4.61
N LYS A 275 17.23 4.34 -4.39
CA LYS A 275 16.25 4.48 -5.47
C LYS A 275 16.52 5.67 -6.36
N GLU A 276 16.78 6.82 -5.78
CA GLU A 276 17.17 8.02 -6.52
C GLU A 276 18.38 7.71 -7.40
N ALA A 277 19.45 7.15 -6.83
CA ALA A 277 20.66 6.79 -7.57
C ALA A 277 20.42 5.73 -8.67
N ILE A 278 19.65 4.68 -8.40
CA ILE A 278 19.29 3.67 -9.43
C ILE A 278 18.49 4.33 -10.55
N VAL A 279 17.46 5.13 -10.23
CA VAL A 279 16.62 5.79 -11.24
C VAL A 279 17.44 6.80 -12.05
N THR A 280 18.43 7.47 -11.45
CA THR A 280 19.41 8.28 -12.18
C THR A 280 20.15 7.44 -13.23
N LYS A 281 20.71 6.29 -12.82
CA LYS A 281 21.44 5.39 -13.71
C LYS A 281 20.53 4.75 -14.77
N GLU A 282 19.28 4.39 -14.44
CA GLU A 282 18.31 3.87 -15.41
C GLU A 282 18.02 4.88 -16.54
N ARG A 283 17.87 6.17 -16.20
CA ARG A 283 17.49 7.21 -17.16
C ARG A 283 18.68 7.79 -17.92
N PHE A 284 19.83 7.89 -17.27
CA PHE A 284 21.00 8.60 -17.80
C PHE A 284 22.23 7.69 -18.03
N ALA A 285 22.08 6.38 -17.81
CA ALA A 285 23.12 5.37 -18.00
C ALA A 285 24.47 5.80 -17.36
N GLU A 286 25.57 5.63 -18.09
CA GLU A 286 26.91 5.99 -17.62
C GLU A 286 27.25 7.48 -17.77
N SER A 287 26.32 8.33 -18.21
CA SER A 287 26.60 9.77 -18.33
C SER A 287 26.67 10.49 -16.99
N ILE A 288 26.15 9.85 -15.92
CA ILE A 288 26.16 10.39 -14.56
C ILE A 288 26.77 9.37 -13.61
N GLU A 289 27.75 9.83 -12.85
CA GLU A 289 28.36 9.10 -11.76
C GLU A 289 27.58 9.37 -10.47
N THR A 290 27.24 8.29 -9.76
CA THR A 290 26.40 8.33 -8.56
C THR A 290 27.17 7.77 -7.37
N THR A 291 27.29 8.58 -6.30
CA THR A 291 28.01 8.21 -5.07
C THR A 291 27.10 8.35 -3.86
N ILE A 292 27.03 7.34 -3.00
CA ILE A 292 26.28 7.39 -1.73
C ILE A 292 27.26 7.31 -0.56
N PHE A 293 27.26 8.35 0.27
CA PHE A 293 28.00 8.44 1.52
C PHE A 293 27.14 8.00 2.70
N TYR A 294 27.54 6.94 3.40
CA TYR A 294 26.73 6.33 4.46
C TYR A 294 27.55 5.88 5.68
N MET A 295 26.86 5.64 6.80
CA MET A 295 27.44 4.98 7.99
C MET A 295 27.14 3.48 8.01
N ASP A 296 25.85 3.14 7.99
CA ASP A 296 25.34 1.77 7.91
C ASP A 296 24.17 1.77 6.91
N MET A 297 24.13 0.82 5.99
CA MET A 297 22.97 0.67 5.11
C MET A 297 21.87 -0.11 5.82
N ARG A 298 20.71 0.54 6.02
CA ARG A 298 19.54 -0.01 6.72
C ARG A 298 18.49 -0.50 5.75
N THR A 299 18.83 -1.55 5.01
CA THR A 299 17.97 -2.24 4.04
C THR A 299 17.28 -3.44 4.72
N TYR A 300 16.32 -3.15 5.59
CA TYR A 300 15.73 -4.16 6.51
C TYR A 300 14.33 -4.66 6.10
N GLY A 301 13.73 -4.07 5.05
CA GLY A 301 12.48 -4.53 4.46
C GLY A 301 12.66 -5.78 3.61
N LYS A 302 11.54 -6.43 3.25
CA LYS A 302 11.52 -7.55 2.30
C LYS A 302 12.14 -7.09 0.97
N ASP A 303 13.11 -7.85 0.47
CA ASP A 303 13.88 -7.59 -0.76
C ASP A 303 14.72 -6.30 -0.78
N TYR A 304 14.85 -5.60 0.36
CA TYR A 304 15.63 -4.36 0.40
C TYR A 304 17.13 -4.63 0.28
N GLU A 305 17.59 -5.79 0.75
CA GLU A 305 18.98 -6.18 0.56
C GLU A 305 19.28 -6.52 -0.90
N LEU A 306 18.38 -7.23 -1.57
CA LEU A 306 18.47 -7.47 -3.00
C LEU A 306 18.52 -6.16 -3.79
N TYR A 307 17.70 -5.18 -3.39
CA TYR A 307 17.70 -3.85 -3.98
C TYR A 307 19.04 -3.11 -3.79
N PHE A 308 19.65 -3.22 -2.60
CA PHE A 308 20.99 -2.68 -2.32
C PHE A 308 22.07 -3.39 -3.15
N ASN A 309 22.02 -4.71 -3.26
CA ASN A 309 22.96 -5.48 -4.06
C ASN A 309 22.85 -5.11 -5.54
N ARG A 310 21.63 -4.96 -6.07
CA ARG A 310 21.38 -4.46 -7.42
C ARG A 310 21.97 -3.06 -7.63
N ALA A 311 21.77 -2.15 -6.68
CA ALA A 311 22.36 -0.80 -6.73
C ALA A 311 23.89 -0.85 -6.92
N LYS A 312 24.56 -1.68 -6.14
CA LYS A 312 26.03 -1.82 -6.13
C LYS A 312 26.55 -2.58 -7.35
N ASN A 313 25.98 -3.75 -7.63
CA ASN A 313 26.55 -4.72 -8.56
C ASN A 313 26.10 -4.48 -10.00
N ASP A 314 24.83 -4.09 -10.21
CA ASP A 314 24.23 -4.02 -11.54
C ASP A 314 24.27 -2.58 -12.09
N TYR A 315 24.15 -1.58 -11.22
CA TYR A 315 24.17 -0.15 -11.59
C TYR A 315 25.48 0.57 -11.24
N GLY A 316 26.44 -0.13 -10.62
CA GLY A 316 27.77 0.42 -10.31
C GLY A 316 27.75 1.65 -9.40
N ILE A 317 26.73 1.79 -8.53
CA ILE A 317 26.64 2.93 -7.62
C ILE A 317 27.79 2.87 -6.60
N ARG A 318 28.56 3.96 -6.50
CA ARG A 318 29.70 4.04 -5.58
C ARG A 318 29.21 4.16 -4.14
N MET A 319 29.42 3.11 -3.35
CA MET A 319 29.04 3.08 -1.94
C MET A 319 30.22 3.44 -1.05
N ILE A 320 30.26 4.66 -0.51
CA ILE A 320 31.35 5.15 0.35
C ILE A 320 30.90 5.15 1.80
N ARG A 321 31.51 4.29 2.62
CA ARG A 321 31.22 4.23 4.06
C ARG A 321 31.93 5.35 4.82
N CYS A 322 31.37 6.54 4.78
CA CYS A 322 31.81 7.70 5.53
C CYS A 322 30.61 8.61 5.78
N ARG A 323 30.60 9.31 6.92
CA ARG A 323 29.74 10.50 7.11
C ARG A 323 30.60 11.73 6.87
N PRO A 324 30.49 12.40 5.70
CA PRO A 324 31.24 13.61 5.42
C PRO A 324 30.95 14.68 6.47
N HIS A 325 31.97 15.45 6.82
CA HIS A 325 31.82 16.53 7.79
C HIS A 325 31.26 17.79 7.16
N SER A 326 31.81 18.24 6.02
CA SER A 326 31.44 19.51 5.39
C SER A 326 31.32 19.40 3.87
N ILE A 327 30.55 20.31 3.29
CA ILE A 327 30.52 20.62 1.85
C ILE A 327 31.05 22.04 1.66
N TYR A 328 31.94 22.23 0.69
CA TYR A 328 32.44 23.54 0.27
C TYR A 328 32.05 23.79 -1.18
N GLU A 329 31.55 24.98 -1.49
CA GLU A 329 31.21 25.38 -2.86
C GLU A 329 32.35 26.21 -3.46
N ASP A 330 32.72 25.91 -4.70
CA ASP A 330 33.62 26.74 -5.50
C ASP A 330 32.88 28.00 -5.99
N SER A 331 33.43 29.18 -5.73
CA SER A 331 32.76 30.45 -6.06
C SER A 331 32.64 30.76 -7.56
N GLU A 332 33.47 30.13 -8.40
CA GLU A 332 33.45 30.33 -9.86
C GLU A 332 32.60 29.28 -10.57
N THR A 333 32.76 27.99 -10.21
CA THR A 333 32.07 26.89 -10.89
C THR A 333 30.77 26.46 -10.21
N GLN A 334 30.56 26.84 -8.94
CA GLN A 334 29.47 26.37 -8.08
C GLN A 334 29.45 24.84 -7.91
N ASP A 335 30.59 24.18 -8.11
CA ASP A 335 30.78 22.77 -7.84
C ASP A 335 31.01 22.56 -6.34
N LEU A 336 30.69 21.36 -5.85
CA LEU A 336 30.60 21.03 -4.44
C LEU A 336 31.71 20.04 -4.05
N SER A 337 32.68 20.51 -3.28
CA SER A 337 33.81 19.72 -2.81
C SER A 337 33.51 19.02 -1.48
N ILE A 338 33.76 17.72 -1.44
CA ILE A 338 33.58 16.88 -0.25
C ILE A 338 34.91 16.19 0.08
N THR A 339 35.37 16.34 1.32
CA THR A 339 36.53 15.61 1.85
C THR A 339 36.09 14.45 2.74
N TYR A 340 36.59 13.25 2.46
CA TYR A 340 36.29 12.02 3.19
C TYR A 340 37.51 11.10 3.29
N THR A 341 37.38 10.03 4.08
CA THR A 341 38.39 8.96 4.21
C THR A 341 37.77 7.62 3.86
N LEU A 342 38.57 6.73 3.27
CA LEU A 342 38.16 5.35 3.05
C LEU A 342 38.42 4.53 4.31
N GLU A 343 37.72 3.41 4.45
CA GLU A 343 37.84 2.54 5.63
C GLU A 343 39.14 1.70 5.58
N GLU A 344 39.57 1.33 4.38
CA GLU A 344 40.77 0.51 4.15
C GLU A 344 42.06 1.35 4.05
N GLU A 345 41.92 2.65 3.85
CA GLU A 345 43.05 3.57 3.67
C GLU A 345 42.89 4.79 4.58
N ALA A 346 43.86 5.05 5.46
CA ALA A 346 43.93 6.27 6.27
C ALA A 346 44.28 7.53 5.44
N ARG A 347 43.86 7.57 4.18
CA ARG A 347 44.10 8.67 3.23
C ARG A 347 42.86 9.57 3.15
N ARG A 348 43.10 10.87 3.20
CA ARG A 348 42.07 11.88 2.88
C ARG A 348 41.93 12.00 1.37
N ILE A 349 40.69 11.93 0.91
CA ILE A 349 40.28 12.12 -0.48
C ILE A 349 39.38 13.34 -0.52
N THR A 350 39.67 14.26 -1.45
CA THR A 350 38.78 15.37 -1.78
C THR A 350 38.29 15.15 -3.19
N GLU A 351 36.97 15.22 -3.37
CA GLU A 351 36.31 15.01 -4.65
C GLU A 351 35.22 16.08 -4.85
N ASP A 352 35.13 16.59 -6.07
CA ASP A 352 34.14 17.59 -6.46
C ASP A 352 32.93 16.93 -7.14
N PHE A 353 31.74 17.43 -6.82
CA PHE A 353 30.45 16.97 -7.31
C PHE A 353 29.65 18.12 -7.91
N ASP A 354 28.90 17.85 -8.98
CA ASP A 354 28.04 18.85 -9.61
C ASP A 354 26.76 19.12 -8.80
N MET A 355 26.31 18.11 -8.03
CA MET A 355 25.11 18.19 -7.19
C MET A 355 25.27 17.27 -5.98
N VAL A 356 24.79 17.74 -4.82
CA VAL A 356 24.73 16.95 -3.59
C VAL A 356 23.30 16.86 -3.09
N VAL A 357 22.85 15.63 -2.83
CA VAL A 357 21.52 15.31 -2.32
C VAL A 357 21.61 14.95 -0.84
N LEU A 358 21.01 15.77 0.01
CA LEU A 358 20.92 15.56 1.44
C LEU A 358 19.74 14.62 1.75
N SER A 359 20.06 13.44 2.26
CA SER A 359 19.04 12.46 2.64
C SER A 359 18.47 12.82 4.02
N THR A 360 17.46 13.70 4.03
CA THR A 360 16.78 14.22 5.23
C THR A 360 15.79 13.23 5.86
N GLY A 361 15.73 13.24 7.20
CA GLY A 361 14.86 12.37 7.98
C GLY A 361 13.50 12.98 8.36
N PHE A 362 12.69 12.22 9.10
CA PHE A 362 11.38 12.66 9.62
C PHE A 362 11.48 13.46 10.92
N ARG A 363 10.54 14.39 11.11
CA ARG A 363 10.36 15.25 12.28
C ARG A 363 8.90 15.38 12.69
N VAL A 364 8.63 15.29 13.98
CA VAL A 364 7.32 15.67 14.52
C VAL A 364 7.28 17.19 14.64
N CYS A 365 6.24 17.81 14.10
CA CYS A 365 6.03 19.26 14.19
C CYS A 365 5.14 19.63 15.37
N GLU A 366 5.19 20.90 15.78
CA GLU A 366 4.41 21.41 16.92
C GLU A 366 2.90 21.20 16.74
N THR A 367 2.39 21.29 15.50
CA THR A 367 0.97 21.05 15.23
C THR A 367 0.53 19.62 15.54
N ASN A 368 1.42 18.63 15.40
CA ASN A 368 1.13 17.25 15.77
C ASN A 368 1.15 17.06 17.30
N ILE A 369 2.01 17.80 18.01
CA ILE A 369 2.08 17.79 19.48
C ILE A 369 0.81 18.41 20.08
N ASP A 370 0.35 19.55 19.54
CA ASP A 370 -0.92 20.18 19.95
C ASP A 370 -2.11 19.25 19.70
N LEU A 371 -2.15 18.60 18.53
CA LEU A 371 -3.20 17.64 18.20
C LEU A 371 -3.22 16.45 19.17
N ALA A 372 -2.06 15.92 19.57
CA ALA A 372 -1.97 14.85 20.56
C ALA A 372 -2.55 15.28 21.92
N SER A 373 -2.29 16.53 22.34
CA SER A 373 -2.88 17.11 23.54
C SER A 373 -4.41 17.21 23.45
N ARG A 374 -4.94 17.69 22.31
CA ARG A 374 -6.40 17.76 22.06
C ARG A 374 -7.06 16.38 22.02
N LEU A 375 -6.35 15.37 21.53
CA LEU A 375 -6.77 13.97 21.53
C LEU A 375 -6.65 13.32 22.91
N GLY A 376 -5.90 13.91 23.84
CA GLY A 376 -5.63 13.34 25.15
C GLY A 376 -4.81 12.04 25.08
N ILE A 377 -3.81 11.99 24.18
CA ILE A 377 -2.91 10.84 24.03
C ILE A 377 -1.49 11.18 24.48
N ASP A 378 -0.78 10.18 24.97
CA ASP A 378 0.62 10.29 25.39
C ASP A 378 1.53 10.27 24.18
N LEU A 379 2.61 11.04 24.25
CA LEU A 379 3.72 10.98 23.32
C LEU A 379 4.92 10.26 23.95
N ASN A 380 5.74 9.61 23.13
CA ASN A 380 7.01 9.04 23.55
C ASN A 380 8.09 10.14 23.69
N VAL A 381 9.29 9.76 24.09
CA VAL A 381 10.42 10.69 24.31
C VAL A 381 10.84 11.48 23.05
N HIS A 382 10.41 11.04 21.86
CA HIS A 382 10.67 11.67 20.56
C HIS A 382 9.44 12.40 20.01
N ASN A 383 8.41 12.61 20.83
CA ASN A 383 7.14 13.26 20.49
C ASN A 383 6.24 12.50 19.49
N PHE A 384 6.48 11.23 19.22
CA PHE A 384 5.56 10.39 18.43
C PHE A 384 4.49 9.77 19.33
N ALA A 385 3.35 9.36 18.77
CA ALA A 385 2.29 8.72 19.53
C ALA A 385 2.81 7.49 20.28
N LYS A 386 2.62 7.45 21.60
CA LYS A 386 3.05 6.32 22.43
C LYS A 386 2.08 5.14 22.25
N THR A 387 2.64 3.96 22.00
CA THR A 387 1.89 2.71 21.83
C THR A 387 2.54 1.59 22.65
N ASN A 388 1.83 0.46 22.81
CA ASN A 388 2.32 -0.73 23.51
C ASN A 388 2.96 -1.73 22.53
N ASN A 389 3.96 -2.51 22.94
CA ASN A 389 4.69 -3.46 22.09
C ASN A 389 3.86 -4.65 21.59
N PHE A 390 2.89 -5.10 22.37
CA PHE A 390 1.93 -6.12 21.97
C PHE A 390 0.63 -5.54 21.40
N ASN A 391 0.46 -4.20 21.42
CA ASN A 391 -0.66 -3.49 20.81
C ASN A 391 -0.17 -2.26 20.01
N PRO A 392 0.46 -2.49 18.84
CA PRO A 392 1.27 -1.49 18.13
C PRO A 392 0.51 -0.35 17.43
N VAL A 393 -0.82 -0.39 17.45
CA VAL A 393 -1.70 0.66 16.86
C VAL A 393 -2.59 1.35 17.89
N MET A 394 -2.56 0.90 19.15
CA MET A 394 -3.36 1.47 20.22
C MET A 394 -2.57 2.55 20.94
N THR A 395 -3.18 3.73 21.11
CA THR A 395 -2.58 4.82 21.89
C THR A 395 -2.85 4.65 23.39
N SER A 396 -2.43 5.61 24.23
CA SER A 396 -2.76 5.61 25.66
C SER A 396 -4.25 5.87 25.96
N ARG A 397 -5.02 6.38 24.99
CA ARG A 397 -6.47 6.60 25.14
C ARG A 397 -7.24 5.49 24.40
N PRO A 398 -8.02 4.65 25.12
CA PRO A 398 -8.90 3.67 24.48
C PRO A 398 -9.80 4.30 23.42
N GLY A 399 -10.03 3.61 22.31
CA GLY A 399 -10.79 4.12 21.16
C GLY A 399 -10.05 5.12 20.27
N VAL A 400 -8.80 5.47 20.61
CA VAL A 400 -7.90 6.26 19.74
C VAL A 400 -6.74 5.39 19.28
N TYR A 401 -6.64 5.23 17.97
CA TYR A 401 -5.64 4.42 17.27
C TYR A 401 -4.70 5.30 16.45
N VAL A 402 -3.55 4.76 16.08
CA VAL A 402 -2.53 5.48 15.29
C VAL A 402 -1.93 4.60 14.21
N CYS A 403 -1.63 5.19 13.05
CA CYS A 403 -0.89 4.53 11.98
C CYS A 403 0.08 5.46 11.25
N GLY A 404 1.01 4.85 10.53
CA GLY A 404 1.99 5.56 9.71
C GLY A 404 3.04 6.30 10.53
N VAL A 405 3.56 7.38 9.96
CA VAL A 405 4.69 8.12 10.54
C VAL A 405 4.33 8.84 11.85
N ALA A 406 3.04 9.00 12.17
CA ALA A 406 2.60 9.57 13.44
C ALA A 406 2.97 8.70 14.66
N GLU A 407 3.17 7.38 14.46
CA GLU A 407 3.59 6.46 15.52
C GLU A 407 5.11 6.27 15.57
N SER A 408 5.77 6.17 14.42
CA SER A 408 7.24 6.07 14.32
C SER A 408 7.72 6.24 12.88
N PRO A 409 8.99 6.62 12.65
CA PRO A 409 9.57 6.68 11.30
C PRO A 409 9.48 5.33 10.56
N LYS A 410 8.80 5.31 9.41
CA LYS A 410 8.60 4.09 8.60
C LYS A 410 8.29 4.40 7.14
N ASP A 411 8.33 3.38 6.30
CA ASP A 411 8.05 3.46 4.87
C ASP A 411 6.56 3.21 4.52
N ILE A 412 6.25 3.19 3.22
CA ILE A 412 4.88 3.01 2.70
C ILE A 412 4.30 1.63 3.05
N PRO A 413 4.96 0.48 2.80
CA PRO A 413 4.41 -0.84 3.15
C PRO A 413 4.04 -0.94 4.62
N GLU A 414 4.94 -0.53 5.52
CA GLU A 414 4.67 -0.57 6.97
C GLU A 414 3.53 0.37 7.36
N THR A 415 3.45 1.55 6.72
CA THR A 415 2.33 2.48 6.91
C THR A 415 0.99 1.86 6.47
N ILE A 416 0.95 1.17 5.33
CA ILE A 416 -0.27 0.54 4.80
C ILE A 416 -0.71 -0.65 5.67
N VAL A 417 0.25 -1.47 6.14
CA VAL A 417 -0.03 -2.54 7.11
C VAL A 417 -0.60 -1.93 8.40
N GLN A 418 0.06 -0.92 8.98
CA GLN A 418 -0.39 -0.30 10.22
C GLN A 418 -1.74 0.41 10.07
N ALA A 419 -2.02 0.98 8.89
CA ALA A 419 -3.32 1.59 8.60
C ALA A 419 -4.46 0.56 8.55
N SER A 420 -4.23 -0.56 7.87
CA SER A 420 -5.20 -1.66 7.82
C SER A 420 -5.42 -2.27 9.21
N ALA A 421 -4.36 -2.34 10.03
CA ALA A 421 -4.44 -2.77 11.43
C ALA A 421 -5.23 -1.78 12.30
N ALA A 422 -4.96 -0.48 12.19
CA ALA A 422 -5.68 0.55 12.93
C ALA A 422 -7.17 0.59 12.53
N ALA A 423 -7.48 0.42 11.25
CA ALA A 423 -8.86 0.27 10.76
C ALA A 423 -9.56 -0.96 11.36
N SER A 424 -8.88 -2.12 11.39
CA SER A 424 -9.39 -3.35 12.00
C SER A 424 -9.72 -3.16 13.49
N MET A 425 -8.81 -2.52 14.23
CA MET A 425 -9.02 -2.25 15.65
C MET A 425 -10.13 -1.20 15.87
N ALA A 426 -10.15 -0.11 15.11
CA ALA A 426 -11.19 0.92 15.17
C ALA A 426 -12.60 0.39 14.86
N SER A 427 -12.69 -0.61 13.97
CA SER A 427 -13.94 -1.33 13.65
C SER A 427 -14.47 -2.16 14.85
N SER A 428 -13.64 -2.43 15.86
CA SER A 428 -14.00 -3.20 17.05
C SER A 428 -14.74 -2.40 18.12
N ASP A 429 -14.69 -1.07 18.05
CA ASP A 429 -15.51 -0.18 18.90
C ASP A 429 -16.93 0.01 18.34
N LEU A 430 -17.24 -0.62 17.20
CA LEU A 430 -18.55 -0.61 16.56
C LEU A 430 -19.20 -2.00 16.66
N PRO A 431 -20.55 -2.09 16.68
CA PRO A 431 -21.26 -3.37 16.64
C PRO A 431 -20.81 -4.25 15.47
N ALA A 432 -20.92 -5.58 15.58
CA ALA A 432 -20.47 -6.49 14.52
C ALA A 432 -21.15 -6.19 13.16
N VAL A 433 -20.38 -6.20 12.06
CA VAL A 433 -20.88 -5.89 10.71
C VAL A 433 -22.03 -6.81 10.29
N MET A 434 -22.01 -8.07 10.76
CA MET A 434 -23.03 -9.07 10.43
C MET A 434 -24.44 -8.69 10.93
N ASP A 435 -24.52 -7.80 11.92
CA ASP A 435 -25.78 -7.34 12.50
C ASP A 435 -26.33 -6.09 11.79
N LEU A 436 -25.60 -5.51 10.84
CA LEU A 436 -26.03 -4.31 10.13
C LEU A 436 -27.11 -4.65 9.07
N PRO A 437 -28.25 -3.92 9.04
CA PRO A 437 -29.24 -4.07 7.98
C PRO A 437 -28.62 -3.68 6.62
N GLU A 438 -29.04 -4.35 5.55
CA GLU A 438 -28.62 -3.93 4.21
C GLU A 438 -29.23 -2.56 3.92
N THR A 439 -28.38 -1.55 3.76
CA THR A 439 -28.75 -0.32 3.06
C THR A 439 -28.81 -0.64 1.58
N ASP A 440 -29.92 -1.25 1.15
CA ASP A 440 -30.24 -1.32 -0.26
C ASP A 440 -30.41 0.11 -0.77
N ILE A 441 -29.59 0.51 -1.73
CA ILE A 441 -29.94 1.64 -2.58
C ILE A 441 -31.22 1.18 -3.29
N ASP A 442 -32.34 1.77 -2.90
CA ASP A 442 -33.67 1.46 -3.42
C ASP A 442 -33.73 1.90 -4.89
N PHE A 443 -33.20 1.05 -5.78
CA PHE A 443 -33.28 1.25 -7.22
C PHE A 443 -34.72 0.99 -7.66
N MET A 444 -35.20 1.79 -8.62
CA MET A 444 -36.50 1.52 -9.23
C MET A 444 -36.50 0.13 -9.87
N PRO A 445 -37.64 -0.58 -9.89
CA PRO A 445 -37.79 -1.82 -10.64
C PRO A 445 -37.35 -1.63 -12.09
N GLU A 446 -36.53 -2.55 -12.60
CA GLU A 446 -36.08 -2.50 -13.99
C GLU A 446 -37.26 -2.68 -14.94
N ARG A 447 -37.41 -1.77 -15.90
CA ARG A 447 -38.35 -1.87 -17.01
C ARG A 447 -37.86 -2.95 -17.96
N ASP A 448 -38.70 -3.94 -18.24
CA ASP A 448 -38.43 -4.92 -19.29
C ASP A 448 -38.56 -4.26 -20.67
N VAL A 449 -37.46 -4.28 -21.41
CA VAL A 449 -37.32 -3.69 -22.75
C VAL A 449 -36.84 -4.72 -23.77
N SER A 450 -37.01 -6.01 -23.47
CA SER A 450 -36.48 -7.11 -24.29
C SER A 450 -37.17 -7.22 -25.65
N GLU A 451 -38.47 -6.90 -25.71
CA GLU A 451 -39.30 -6.95 -26.93
C GLU A 451 -39.50 -5.56 -27.57
N GLU A 452 -38.83 -4.52 -27.06
CA GLU A 452 -38.91 -3.16 -27.62
C GLU A 452 -37.88 -2.96 -28.73
N GLU A 453 -38.29 -2.27 -29.80
CA GLU A 453 -37.35 -1.79 -30.82
C GLU A 453 -36.27 -0.88 -30.18
N PRO A 454 -34.98 -1.01 -30.57
CA PRO A 454 -33.92 -0.20 -29.99
C PRO A 454 -34.17 1.30 -30.20
N LYS A 455 -34.17 2.03 -29.08
CA LYS A 455 -34.31 3.48 -29.00
C LYS A 455 -33.13 4.02 -28.17
N ILE A 456 -32.10 4.44 -28.88
CA ILE A 456 -30.77 4.71 -28.33
C ILE A 456 -30.63 6.20 -28.01
N GLY A 457 -30.12 6.51 -26.83
CA GLY A 457 -29.58 7.84 -26.50
C GLY A 457 -28.06 7.85 -26.56
N VAL A 458 -27.48 8.75 -27.36
CA VAL A 458 -26.04 8.97 -27.43
C VAL A 458 -25.70 10.27 -26.69
N PHE A 459 -24.85 10.17 -25.67
CA PHE A 459 -24.41 11.31 -24.89
C PHE A 459 -22.89 11.44 -25.00
N VAL A 460 -22.43 12.56 -25.57
CA VAL A 460 -21.01 12.78 -25.84
C VAL A 460 -20.44 13.78 -24.84
N CYS A 461 -19.41 13.34 -24.11
CA CYS A 461 -18.68 14.11 -23.12
C CYS A 461 -17.61 14.97 -23.79
N ASP A 462 -17.50 16.24 -23.41
CA ASP A 462 -16.41 17.12 -23.83
C ASP A 462 -15.14 16.91 -22.98
N CYS A 463 -15.31 16.42 -21.74
CA CYS A 463 -14.26 16.32 -20.74
C CYS A 463 -13.39 17.61 -20.68
N GLY A 464 -14.01 18.79 -20.87
CA GLY A 464 -13.32 20.06 -21.02
C GLY A 464 -12.39 20.11 -22.22
N LEU A 465 -11.08 20.28 -21.97
CA LEU A 465 -10.06 20.34 -23.02
C LEU A 465 -9.53 18.96 -23.44
N GLU A 466 -9.90 17.90 -22.73
CA GLU A 466 -9.35 16.56 -22.97
C GLU A 466 -9.95 15.89 -24.21
N ILE A 467 -11.24 16.09 -24.48
CA ILE A 467 -11.91 15.62 -25.70
C ILE A 467 -12.26 16.84 -26.56
N GLY A 468 -13.03 17.79 -26.02
CA GLY A 468 -13.50 18.98 -26.72
C GLY A 468 -12.40 19.96 -27.12
N GLY A 469 -11.20 19.85 -26.53
CA GLY A 469 -10.02 20.63 -26.93
C GLY A 469 -9.30 20.07 -28.16
N VAL A 470 -9.56 18.82 -28.55
CA VAL A 470 -8.91 18.14 -29.69
C VAL A 470 -9.90 17.91 -30.83
N VAL A 471 -11.13 17.47 -30.52
CA VAL A 471 -12.16 17.15 -31.50
C VAL A 471 -13.44 17.94 -31.24
N ASP A 472 -14.14 18.29 -32.31
CA ASP A 472 -15.41 19.01 -32.26
C ASP A 472 -16.55 18.09 -31.82
N VAL A 473 -17.03 18.29 -30.58
CA VAL A 473 -18.09 17.49 -29.97
C VAL A 473 -19.43 17.68 -30.66
N ASP A 474 -19.72 18.88 -31.18
CA ASP A 474 -20.99 19.13 -31.86
C ASP A 474 -21.07 18.34 -33.16
N LYS A 475 -19.94 18.20 -33.88
CA LYS A 475 -19.87 17.31 -35.05
C LYS A 475 -20.10 15.85 -34.69
N MET A 476 -19.57 15.38 -33.57
CA MET A 476 -19.79 14.02 -33.07
C MET A 476 -21.26 13.77 -32.73
N VAL A 477 -21.90 14.75 -32.09
CA VAL A 477 -23.33 14.69 -31.75
C VAL A 477 -24.20 14.69 -33.01
N GLN A 478 -23.90 15.55 -33.98
CA GLN A 478 -24.60 15.60 -35.27
C GLN A 478 -24.47 14.26 -36.01
N PHE A 479 -23.26 13.72 -36.11
CA PHE A 479 -23.01 12.42 -36.73
C PHE A 479 -23.74 11.29 -36.00
N ALA A 480 -23.64 11.21 -34.67
CA ALA A 480 -24.33 10.17 -33.92
C ALA A 480 -25.85 10.25 -34.10
N GLY A 481 -26.42 11.45 -34.28
CA GLY A 481 -27.84 11.64 -34.55
C GLY A 481 -28.31 11.13 -35.92
N THR A 482 -27.41 10.90 -36.89
CA THR A 482 -27.76 10.30 -38.19
C THR A 482 -27.74 8.77 -38.17
N LEU A 483 -27.25 8.15 -37.08
CA LEU A 483 -27.14 6.69 -37.01
C LEU A 483 -28.51 6.03 -36.78
N PRO A 484 -28.73 4.81 -37.29
CA PRO A 484 -29.97 4.07 -37.07
C PRO A 484 -30.29 3.91 -35.58
N ASN A 485 -31.58 3.92 -35.24
CA ASN A 485 -32.10 3.73 -33.88
C ASN A 485 -31.72 4.81 -32.85
N VAL A 486 -30.92 5.82 -33.21
CA VAL A 486 -30.60 6.95 -32.32
C VAL A 486 -31.76 7.93 -32.28
N ALA A 487 -32.41 8.02 -31.13
CA ALA A 487 -33.54 8.93 -30.89
C ALA A 487 -33.11 10.25 -30.25
N VAL A 488 -32.00 10.23 -29.51
CA VAL A 488 -31.42 11.41 -28.85
C VAL A 488 -29.91 11.36 -29.05
N SER A 489 -29.33 12.47 -29.49
CA SER A 489 -27.88 12.66 -29.51
C SER A 489 -27.57 14.03 -28.92
N GLN A 490 -26.77 14.10 -27.85
CA GLN A 490 -26.54 15.33 -27.09
C GLN A 490 -25.11 15.44 -26.57
N ALA A 491 -24.56 16.66 -26.61
CA ALA A 491 -23.36 17.00 -25.87
C ALA A 491 -23.76 17.21 -24.40
N VAL A 492 -23.04 16.59 -23.47
CA VAL A 492 -23.37 16.64 -22.03
C VAL A 492 -22.30 17.32 -21.20
N GLY A 493 -21.34 17.99 -21.82
CA GLY A 493 -20.21 18.57 -21.12
C GLY A 493 -19.40 17.48 -20.40
N TYR A 494 -19.20 17.64 -19.10
CA TYR A 494 -18.59 16.61 -18.25
C TYR A 494 -19.60 15.52 -17.92
N GLY A 495 -19.72 14.50 -18.77
CA GLY A 495 -20.73 13.44 -18.66
C GLY A 495 -20.76 12.68 -17.32
N CYS A 496 -19.67 12.66 -16.56
CA CYS A 496 -19.61 12.05 -15.23
C CYS A 496 -19.91 13.01 -14.07
N SER A 497 -20.20 14.29 -14.34
CA SER A 497 -20.68 15.25 -13.33
C SER A 497 -22.09 14.91 -12.86
N LYS A 498 -22.48 15.41 -11.69
CA LYS A 498 -23.82 15.14 -11.12
C LYS A 498 -24.91 15.74 -12.00
N GLU A 499 -24.67 16.95 -12.52
CA GLU A 499 -25.57 17.70 -13.38
C GLU A 499 -25.80 16.96 -14.70
N SER A 500 -24.72 16.54 -15.36
CA SER A 500 -24.81 15.79 -16.62
C SER A 500 -25.46 14.42 -16.42
N MET A 501 -25.14 13.72 -15.33
CA MET A 501 -25.79 12.45 -15.00
C MET A 501 -27.29 12.62 -14.74
N ALA A 502 -27.71 13.70 -14.06
CA ALA A 502 -29.13 14.00 -13.87
C ALA A 502 -29.82 14.31 -15.22
N LEU A 503 -29.16 15.06 -16.10
CA LEU A 503 -29.67 15.36 -17.43
C LEU A 503 -29.82 14.10 -18.30
N ILE A 504 -28.83 13.20 -18.27
CA ILE A 504 -28.90 11.91 -18.96
C ILE A 504 -30.05 11.08 -18.38
N GLU A 505 -30.18 10.99 -17.06
CA GLU A 505 -31.27 10.27 -16.39
C GLU A 505 -32.65 10.81 -16.79
N GLU A 506 -32.84 12.13 -16.78
CA GLU A 506 -34.08 12.78 -17.24
C GLU A 506 -34.31 12.53 -18.73
N SER A 507 -33.28 12.58 -19.57
CA SER A 507 -33.39 12.33 -21.00
C SER A 507 -33.81 10.89 -21.30
N ILE A 508 -33.28 9.91 -20.56
CA ILE A 508 -33.70 8.50 -20.62
C ILE A 508 -35.20 8.38 -20.35
N LYS A 509 -35.68 9.02 -19.27
CA LYS A 509 -37.08 8.98 -18.85
C LYS A 509 -38.00 9.69 -19.84
N ASN A 510 -37.67 10.94 -20.19
CA ASN A 510 -38.51 11.81 -21.02
C ASN A 510 -38.64 11.31 -22.47
N ASN A 511 -37.57 10.73 -23.02
CA ASN A 511 -37.56 10.22 -24.39
C ASN A 511 -37.88 8.72 -24.47
N ASN A 512 -38.18 8.07 -23.33
CA ASN A 512 -38.42 6.63 -23.23
C ASN A 512 -37.31 5.79 -23.87
N LEU A 513 -36.06 6.18 -23.64
CA LEU A 513 -34.89 5.47 -24.17
C LEU A 513 -34.80 4.09 -23.53
N ASN A 514 -34.32 3.11 -24.29
CA ASN A 514 -34.12 1.74 -23.80
C ASN A 514 -32.68 1.23 -23.95
N ARG A 515 -31.81 2.01 -24.59
CA ARG A 515 -30.36 1.76 -24.72
C ARG A 515 -29.60 3.08 -24.64
N VAL A 516 -28.38 3.06 -24.12
CA VAL A 516 -27.56 4.28 -23.97
C VAL A 516 -26.14 4.05 -24.46
N VAL A 517 -25.60 5.03 -25.17
CA VAL A 517 -24.18 5.10 -25.52
C VAL A 517 -23.59 6.34 -24.87
N ILE A 518 -22.49 6.16 -24.13
CA ILE A 518 -21.73 7.26 -23.55
C ILE A 518 -20.41 7.41 -24.29
N GLY A 519 -20.26 8.46 -25.09
CA GLY A 519 -18.98 8.85 -25.67
C GLY A 519 -18.15 9.60 -24.62
N GLY A 520 -17.06 9.00 -24.11
CA GLY A 520 -16.30 9.61 -23.02
C GLY A 520 -14.99 8.91 -22.69
N CYS A 521 -14.71 8.71 -21.41
CA CYS A 521 -13.47 8.12 -20.91
C CYS A 521 -13.54 6.58 -20.86
N SER A 522 -12.47 5.95 -20.36
CA SER A 522 -12.36 4.48 -20.31
C SER A 522 -13.43 3.78 -19.47
N PRO A 523 -14.07 2.70 -19.97
CA PRO A 523 -15.03 1.90 -19.20
C PRO A 523 -14.42 1.33 -17.91
N ARG A 524 -13.11 1.05 -17.90
CA ARG A 524 -12.38 0.57 -16.70
C ARG A 524 -12.52 1.49 -15.48
N THR A 525 -12.88 2.76 -15.69
CA THR A 525 -12.99 3.77 -14.63
C THR A 525 -14.43 4.19 -14.33
N HIS A 526 -15.32 4.20 -15.33
CA HIS A 526 -16.64 4.83 -15.22
C HIS A 526 -17.81 3.92 -15.60
N GLU A 527 -17.57 2.67 -16.02
CA GLU A 527 -18.63 1.71 -16.38
C GLU A 527 -19.65 1.55 -15.26
N THR A 528 -19.20 1.24 -14.04
CA THR A 528 -20.10 1.04 -12.89
C THR A 528 -20.93 2.30 -12.58
N LYS A 529 -20.39 3.51 -12.78
CA LYS A 529 -21.13 4.76 -12.56
C LYS A 529 -22.29 4.93 -13.54
N PHE A 530 -22.05 4.66 -14.83
CA PHE A 530 -23.10 4.75 -15.84
C PHE A 530 -24.08 3.57 -15.76
N GLN A 531 -23.61 2.38 -15.38
CA GLN A 531 -24.45 1.23 -15.03
C GLN A 531 -25.44 1.57 -13.91
N ASP A 532 -25.00 2.24 -12.85
CA ASP A 532 -25.89 2.71 -11.78
C ASP A 532 -26.86 3.80 -12.24
N LEU A 533 -26.41 4.70 -13.12
CA LEU A 533 -27.30 5.68 -13.75
C LEU A 533 -28.43 4.99 -14.50
N MET A 534 -28.13 3.91 -15.24
CA MET A 534 -29.16 3.11 -15.92
C MET A 534 -30.16 2.54 -14.90
N ARG A 535 -29.67 1.96 -13.79
CA ARG A 535 -30.53 1.41 -12.73
C ARG A 535 -31.41 2.49 -12.08
N ARG A 536 -30.87 3.68 -11.80
CA ARG A 536 -31.65 4.83 -11.31
C ARG A 536 -32.69 5.32 -12.31
N ALA A 537 -32.41 5.17 -13.60
CA ALA A 537 -33.35 5.45 -14.68
C ALA A 537 -34.40 4.35 -14.88
N GLY A 538 -34.30 3.21 -14.17
CA GLY A 538 -35.19 2.06 -14.32
C GLY A 538 -34.84 1.16 -15.51
N LEU A 539 -33.61 1.21 -16.02
CA LEU A 539 -33.12 0.32 -17.07
C LEU A 539 -32.08 -0.67 -16.53
N ASN A 540 -32.01 -1.84 -17.15
CA ASN A 540 -31.00 -2.83 -16.82
C ASN A 540 -29.58 -2.28 -17.09
N LYS A 541 -28.66 -2.52 -16.15
CA LYS A 541 -27.32 -1.95 -16.19
C LYS A 541 -26.48 -2.40 -17.40
N TYR A 542 -26.81 -3.52 -18.04
CA TYR A 542 -26.09 -4.01 -19.22
C TYR A 542 -26.53 -3.36 -20.54
N LEU A 543 -27.46 -2.40 -20.49
CA LEU A 543 -28.00 -1.69 -21.65
C LEU A 543 -27.26 -0.38 -21.96
N VAL A 544 -26.04 -0.22 -21.44
CA VAL A 544 -25.16 0.92 -21.70
C VAL A 544 -23.84 0.46 -22.31
N GLU A 545 -23.39 1.16 -23.34
CA GLU A 545 -22.05 1.00 -23.94
C GLU A 545 -21.26 2.30 -23.74
N ILE A 546 -20.03 2.18 -23.24
CA ILE A 546 -19.10 3.32 -23.15
C ILE A 546 -18.15 3.28 -24.34
N VAL A 547 -18.20 4.32 -25.16
CA VAL A 547 -17.28 4.54 -26.27
C VAL A 547 -16.13 5.40 -25.77
N ASN A 548 -14.92 4.82 -25.77
CA ASN A 548 -13.72 5.47 -25.25
C ASN A 548 -13.15 6.47 -26.27
N LEU A 549 -13.60 7.72 -26.17
CA LEU A 549 -13.20 8.83 -27.02
C LEU A 549 -11.98 9.61 -26.48
N ARG A 550 -11.47 9.26 -25.30
CA ARG A 550 -10.31 9.94 -24.69
C ARG A 550 -9.03 9.12 -24.76
N ASP A 551 -8.94 8.12 -23.89
CA ASP A 551 -7.73 7.31 -23.68
C ASP A 551 -7.32 6.54 -24.94
N GLN A 552 -8.31 6.14 -25.76
CA GLN A 552 -8.08 5.42 -27.02
C GLN A 552 -8.22 6.31 -28.27
N ASN A 553 -8.43 7.62 -28.11
CA ASN A 553 -8.60 8.52 -29.25
C ASN A 553 -7.89 9.86 -29.04
N THR A 554 -8.48 10.84 -28.36
CA THR A 554 -7.90 12.20 -28.32
C THR A 554 -6.53 12.26 -27.65
N TRP A 555 -6.27 11.49 -26.60
CA TRP A 555 -4.96 11.47 -25.92
C TRP A 555 -3.84 10.89 -26.80
N THR A 556 -4.17 9.95 -27.68
CA THR A 556 -3.18 9.35 -28.58
C THR A 556 -3.01 10.14 -29.88
N HIS A 557 -3.92 11.08 -30.17
CA HIS A 557 -4.03 11.78 -31.46
C HIS A 557 -4.07 13.31 -31.33
N MET A 558 -3.51 13.89 -30.26
CA MET A 558 -3.57 15.34 -30.00
C MET A 558 -3.04 16.20 -31.16
N GLY A 559 -2.03 15.71 -31.88
CA GLY A 559 -1.45 16.39 -33.06
C GLY A 559 -2.18 16.13 -34.38
N GLN A 560 -3.26 15.33 -34.38
CA GLN A 560 -3.98 14.86 -35.57
C GLN A 560 -5.51 14.97 -35.37
N PRO A 561 -6.05 16.18 -35.13
CA PRO A 561 -7.45 16.37 -34.71
C PRO A 561 -8.48 15.88 -35.74
N GLU A 562 -8.22 16.02 -37.04
CA GLU A 562 -9.12 15.52 -38.09
C GLU A 562 -9.22 13.97 -38.05
N GLN A 563 -8.08 13.30 -37.92
CA GLN A 563 -8.04 11.83 -37.83
C GLN A 563 -8.63 11.32 -36.52
N ALA A 564 -8.44 12.07 -35.43
CA ALA A 564 -9.09 11.80 -34.14
C ALA A 564 -10.62 11.93 -34.25
N LEU A 565 -11.12 12.90 -35.01
CA LEU A 565 -12.55 13.08 -35.23
C LEU A 565 -13.14 11.94 -36.09
N ASP A 566 -12.47 11.58 -37.19
CA ASP A 566 -12.89 10.45 -38.03
C ASP A 566 -12.92 9.12 -37.25
N LYS A 567 -11.89 8.88 -36.43
CA LYS A 567 -11.85 7.74 -35.52
C LYS A 567 -12.98 7.81 -34.49
N ALA A 568 -13.29 8.98 -33.94
CA ALA A 568 -14.40 9.15 -33.00
C ALA A 568 -15.76 8.78 -33.62
N PHE A 569 -16.02 9.20 -34.86
CA PHE A 569 -17.23 8.81 -35.59
C PHE A 569 -17.34 7.29 -35.71
N LYS A 570 -16.25 6.61 -36.12
CA LYS A 570 -16.24 5.15 -36.21
C LYS A 570 -16.44 4.47 -34.86
N LEU A 571 -15.81 4.96 -33.80
CA LEU A 571 -16.00 4.43 -32.45
C LEU A 571 -17.45 4.59 -31.97
N LEU A 572 -18.10 5.73 -32.25
CA LEU A 572 -19.52 5.95 -31.94
C LEU A 572 -20.43 5.03 -32.75
N GLN A 573 -20.15 4.84 -34.04
CA GLN A 573 -20.88 3.91 -34.91
C GLN A 573 -20.79 2.47 -34.37
N ILE A 574 -19.60 2.01 -33.98
CA ILE A 574 -19.39 0.69 -33.36
C ILE A 574 -20.20 0.55 -32.07
N GLY A 575 -20.17 1.57 -31.21
CA GLY A 575 -20.89 1.55 -29.94
C GLY A 575 -22.40 1.49 -30.12
N VAL A 576 -22.95 2.29 -31.04
CA VAL A 576 -24.38 2.29 -31.38
C VAL A 576 -24.82 0.96 -31.97
N SER A 577 -24.07 0.42 -32.94
CA SER A 577 -24.40 -0.88 -33.53
C SER A 577 -24.34 -2.01 -32.51
N GLY A 578 -23.34 -1.99 -31.61
CA GLY A 578 -23.22 -2.98 -30.54
C GLY A 578 -24.37 -2.91 -29.54
N VAL A 579 -24.68 -1.73 -28.99
CA VAL A 579 -25.73 -1.59 -27.96
C VAL A 579 -27.13 -1.92 -28.49
N CYS A 580 -27.33 -1.78 -29.81
CA CYS A 580 -28.56 -2.15 -30.51
C CYS A 580 -28.90 -3.65 -30.34
N LYS A 581 -27.89 -4.51 -30.18
CA LYS A 581 -28.06 -5.96 -29.93
C LYS A 581 -27.95 -6.36 -28.46
N SER A 582 -27.63 -5.42 -27.56
CA SER A 582 -27.55 -5.69 -26.12
C SER A 582 -28.92 -6.03 -25.53
N ARG A 583 -28.91 -6.94 -24.57
CA ARG A 583 -30.10 -7.48 -23.90
C ARG A 583 -30.00 -7.24 -22.39
N PRO A 584 -31.12 -7.13 -21.67
CA PRO A 584 -31.09 -7.12 -20.21
C PRO A 584 -30.44 -8.41 -19.69
N LEU A 585 -29.46 -8.28 -18.78
CA LEU A 585 -28.81 -9.44 -18.16
C LEU A 585 -28.94 -9.39 -16.64
N MET A 586 -28.94 -10.56 -16.03
CA MET A 586 -29.00 -10.71 -14.57
C MET A 586 -27.64 -11.14 -14.04
N ASP A 587 -27.13 -10.42 -13.05
CA ASP A 587 -25.94 -10.82 -12.30
C ASP A 587 -26.14 -12.21 -11.72
N GLN A 588 -25.11 -13.04 -11.83
CA GLN A 588 -25.04 -14.25 -11.03
C GLN A 588 -24.46 -13.90 -9.66
N THR A 589 -25.14 -14.30 -8.60
CA THR A 589 -24.63 -14.16 -7.24
C THR A 589 -24.49 -15.52 -6.55
N LEU A 590 -23.49 -15.64 -5.68
CA LEU A 590 -23.33 -16.79 -4.81
C LEU A 590 -23.34 -16.34 -3.35
N PRO A 591 -23.91 -17.15 -2.44
CA PRO A 591 -23.81 -16.85 -1.02
C PRO A 591 -22.34 -16.85 -0.58
N MET A 592 -21.95 -15.80 0.14
CA MET A 592 -20.64 -15.68 0.78
C MET A 592 -20.60 -16.60 2.01
N ASN A 593 -19.56 -17.42 2.13
CA ASN A 593 -19.29 -18.14 3.36
C ASN A 593 -18.63 -17.19 4.37
N GLN A 594 -19.30 -16.97 5.50
CA GLN A 594 -18.90 -16.03 6.54
C GLN A 594 -17.88 -16.60 7.55
N ASN A 595 -17.35 -17.81 7.32
CA ASN A 595 -16.28 -18.36 8.16
C ASN A 595 -14.91 -17.96 7.60
N ALA A 596 -13.90 -17.91 8.47
CA ALA A 596 -12.51 -17.72 8.10
C ALA A 596 -11.67 -18.96 8.44
N LEU A 597 -10.64 -19.22 7.63
CA LEU A 597 -9.59 -20.19 7.90
C LEU A 597 -8.29 -19.44 8.24
N VAL A 598 -7.65 -19.79 9.36
CA VAL A 598 -6.32 -19.29 9.74
C VAL A 598 -5.38 -20.48 9.85
N VAL A 599 -4.30 -20.46 9.08
CA VAL A 599 -3.31 -21.56 9.00
C VAL A 599 -2.04 -21.13 9.72
N GLY A 600 -1.79 -21.72 10.91
CA GLY A 600 -0.65 -21.45 11.77
C GLY A 600 -1.07 -20.86 13.12
N GLY A 601 -0.79 -21.58 14.21
CA GLY A 601 -1.13 -21.25 15.60
C GLY A 601 -0.05 -20.48 16.36
N GLY A 602 0.80 -19.74 15.65
CA GLY A 602 1.77 -18.82 16.26
C GLY A 602 1.11 -17.52 16.76
N VAL A 603 1.91 -16.61 17.33
CA VAL A 603 1.46 -15.28 17.80
C VAL A 603 0.61 -14.55 16.75
N THR A 604 1.01 -14.60 15.49
CA THR A 604 0.31 -13.98 14.36
C THR A 604 -1.08 -14.57 14.14
N GLY A 605 -1.17 -15.89 13.95
CA GLY A 605 -2.45 -16.53 13.61
C GLY A 605 -3.44 -16.50 14.77
N MET A 606 -2.97 -16.65 16.00
CA MET A 606 -3.80 -16.46 17.20
C MET A 606 -4.35 -15.03 17.30
N THR A 607 -3.52 -14.02 17.03
CA THR A 607 -3.96 -12.61 17.02
C THR A 607 -5.01 -12.36 15.94
N ALA A 608 -4.77 -12.84 14.71
CA ALA A 608 -5.73 -12.70 13.60
C ALA A 608 -7.06 -13.42 13.89
N ALA A 609 -6.99 -14.62 14.47
CA ALA A 609 -8.17 -15.40 14.83
C ALA A 609 -9.00 -14.70 15.90
N LEU A 610 -8.38 -14.15 16.95
CA LEU A 610 -9.10 -13.36 17.97
C LEU A 610 -9.72 -12.10 17.39
N GLN A 611 -9.00 -11.39 16.51
CA GLN A 611 -9.52 -10.17 15.90
C GLN A 611 -10.77 -10.45 15.06
N LEU A 612 -10.75 -11.50 14.22
CA LEU A 612 -11.92 -11.92 13.45
C LEU A 612 -13.06 -12.42 14.36
N ALA A 613 -12.75 -13.24 15.35
CA ALA A 613 -13.73 -13.77 16.29
C ALA A 613 -14.42 -12.70 17.13
N GLY A 614 -13.71 -11.62 17.48
CA GLY A 614 -14.25 -10.44 18.14
C GLY A 614 -15.27 -9.68 17.30
N GLN A 615 -15.19 -9.80 15.97
CA GLN A 615 -16.19 -9.28 15.02
C GLN A 615 -17.35 -10.26 14.75
N GLY A 616 -17.44 -11.33 15.54
CA GLY A 616 -18.47 -12.37 15.41
C GLY A 616 -18.18 -13.45 14.37
N ILE A 617 -17.06 -13.35 13.64
CA ILE A 617 -16.71 -14.28 12.55
C ILE A 617 -16.28 -15.62 13.14
N ARG A 618 -16.83 -16.72 12.63
CA ARG A 618 -16.36 -18.05 13.02
C ARG A 618 -15.01 -18.35 12.35
N VAL A 619 -14.04 -18.77 13.14
CA VAL A 619 -12.67 -19.01 12.69
C VAL A 619 -12.28 -20.47 12.92
N TYR A 620 -11.73 -21.11 11.90
CA TYR A 620 -10.97 -22.36 12.04
C TYR A 620 -9.48 -22.01 12.16
N LEU A 621 -8.87 -22.28 13.32
CA LEU A 621 -7.44 -22.06 13.54
C LEU A 621 -6.70 -23.40 13.49
N LEU A 622 -5.93 -23.62 12.42
CA LEU A 622 -5.16 -24.84 12.23
C LEU A 622 -3.73 -24.68 12.76
N GLU A 623 -3.24 -25.67 13.49
CA GLU A 623 -1.85 -25.75 13.94
C GLU A 623 -1.29 -27.15 13.65
N ARG A 624 -0.13 -27.20 12.98
CA ARG A 624 0.56 -28.46 12.65
C ARG A 624 1.05 -29.18 13.91
N ASN A 625 1.53 -28.43 14.88
CA ASN A 625 2.08 -28.98 16.13
C ASN A 625 0.97 -29.32 17.14
N PRO A 626 1.31 -30.07 18.21
CA PRO A 626 0.38 -30.31 19.32
C PRO A 626 0.07 -29.06 20.16
N ASN A 627 0.88 -28.01 20.07
CA ASN A 627 0.77 -26.82 20.92
C ASN A 627 0.78 -25.55 20.09
N LEU A 628 0.00 -24.56 20.52
CA LEU A 628 0.04 -23.19 20.01
C LEU A 628 1.27 -22.43 20.54
N GLY A 629 1.58 -21.29 19.90
CA GLY A 629 2.59 -20.31 20.35
C GLY A 629 3.70 -20.05 19.33
N GLY A 630 4.05 -21.05 18.51
CA GLY A 630 5.12 -20.93 17.51
C GLY A 630 6.48 -20.51 18.11
N VAL A 631 7.33 -19.89 17.29
CA VAL A 631 8.69 -19.45 17.68
C VAL A 631 8.67 -18.41 18.80
N ALA A 632 7.59 -17.62 18.93
CA ALA A 632 7.48 -16.59 19.96
C ALA A 632 7.57 -17.16 21.39
N LYS A 633 7.19 -18.43 21.60
CA LYS A 633 7.32 -19.12 22.89
C LYS A 633 8.77 -19.32 23.34
N SER A 634 9.71 -19.33 22.39
CA SER A 634 11.14 -19.47 22.66
C SER A 634 11.83 -18.13 22.93
N ILE A 635 11.13 -17.00 22.75
CA ILE A 635 11.68 -15.67 23.02
C ILE A 635 11.35 -15.30 24.47
N ARG A 636 12.35 -14.88 25.26
CA ARG A 636 12.15 -14.52 26.67
C ARG A 636 11.64 -13.10 26.84
N ARG A 637 12.37 -12.14 26.26
CA ARG A 637 12.07 -10.70 26.37
C ARG A 637 12.15 -9.98 25.03
N THR A 638 11.36 -8.91 24.88
CA THR A 638 11.52 -7.94 23.78
C THR A 638 12.74 -7.03 24.02
N ILE A 639 13.12 -6.21 23.04
CA ILE A 639 14.25 -5.27 23.21
C ILE A 639 13.92 -4.16 24.21
N GLU A 640 12.63 -3.83 24.34
CA GLU A 640 12.10 -2.87 25.32
C GLU A 640 12.03 -3.45 26.74
N GLY A 641 12.19 -4.76 26.89
CA GLY A 641 12.24 -5.46 28.18
C GLY A 641 10.97 -6.21 28.59
N ASP A 642 9.91 -6.16 27.76
CA ASP A 642 8.64 -6.85 28.04
C ASP A 642 8.81 -8.37 28.03
N GLU A 643 8.15 -9.06 28.95
CA GLU A 643 8.13 -10.52 29.03
C GLU A 643 7.18 -11.10 28.00
N VAL A 644 7.68 -12.02 27.17
CA VAL A 644 6.92 -12.58 26.05
C VAL A 644 6.05 -13.76 26.49
N ALA A 645 6.54 -14.61 27.39
CA ALA A 645 5.82 -15.81 27.83
C ALA A 645 4.43 -15.51 28.43
N PRO A 646 4.26 -14.54 29.36
CA PRO A 646 2.94 -14.22 29.91
C PRO A 646 1.94 -13.74 28.84
N PHE A 647 2.42 -12.98 27.85
CA PHE A 647 1.59 -12.53 26.73
C PHE A 647 1.13 -13.71 25.85
N ILE A 648 2.03 -14.64 25.51
CA ILE A 648 1.69 -15.81 24.70
C ILE A 648 0.74 -16.75 25.46
N ASP A 649 0.96 -16.98 26.76
CA ASP A 649 0.09 -17.84 27.57
C ASP A 649 -1.33 -17.25 27.69
N GLN A 650 -1.43 -15.93 27.86
CA GLN A 650 -2.71 -15.23 27.86
C GLN A 650 -3.40 -15.33 26.49
N LEU A 651 -2.65 -15.15 25.39
CA LEU A 651 -3.17 -15.27 24.03
C LEU A 651 -3.71 -16.68 23.73
N ILE A 652 -3.00 -17.72 24.15
CA ILE A 652 -3.43 -19.13 24.03
C ILE A 652 -4.73 -19.35 24.81
N LYS A 653 -4.82 -18.81 26.04
CA LYS A 653 -6.01 -18.91 26.87
C LYS A 653 -7.21 -18.24 26.21
N ASP A 654 -7.03 -17.03 25.68
CA ASP A 654 -8.11 -16.27 25.05
C ASP A 654 -8.61 -16.96 23.77
N VAL A 655 -7.70 -17.45 22.94
CA VAL A 655 -8.04 -18.24 21.74
C VAL A 655 -8.81 -19.51 22.11
N SER A 656 -8.33 -20.24 23.12
CA SER A 656 -8.93 -21.53 23.51
C SER A 656 -10.28 -21.37 24.20
N ALA A 657 -10.53 -20.22 24.84
CA ALA A 657 -11.79 -19.91 25.51
C ALA A 657 -12.85 -19.31 24.56
N ASN A 658 -12.45 -18.79 23.40
CA ASN A 658 -13.35 -18.11 22.48
C ASN A 658 -14.23 -19.10 21.71
N LYS A 659 -15.56 -18.98 21.86
CA LYS A 659 -16.54 -19.88 21.24
C LYS A 659 -16.62 -19.79 19.71
N ASN A 660 -16.18 -18.67 19.14
CA ASN A 660 -16.14 -18.47 17.69
C ASN A 660 -14.87 -19.04 17.05
N ILE A 661 -13.89 -19.48 17.86
CA ILE A 661 -12.64 -20.06 17.36
C ILE A 661 -12.65 -21.57 17.60
N GLN A 662 -12.53 -22.32 16.52
CA GLN A 662 -12.30 -23.76 16.56
C GLN A 662 -10.80 -24.01 16.36
N VAL A 663 -10.10 -24.30 17.46
CA VAL A 663 -8.67 -24.65 17.46
C VAL A 663 -8.48 -26.12 17.05
N MET A 664 -7.63 -26.36 16.07
CA MET A 664 -7.34 -27.70 15.53
C MET A 664 -5.83 -27.92 15.46
N THR A 665 -5.27 -28.50 16.53
CA THR A 665 -3.85 -28.88 16.60
C THR A 665 -3.59 -30.22 15.90
N ARG A 666 -2.33 -30.54 15.59
CA ARG A 666 -1.97 -31.75 14.81
C ARG A 666 -2.77 -31.82 13.51
N THR A 667 -2.88 -30.69 12.81
CA THR A 667 -3.69 -30.56 11.61
C THR A 667 -2.87 -29.99 10.47
N ILE A 668 -2.99 -30.61 9.29
CA ILE A 668 -2.38 -30.14 8.04
C ILE A 668 -3.44 -29.99 6.96
N VAL A 669 -3.20 -29.08 6.01
CA VAL A 669 -4.00 -28.93 4.80
C VAL A 669 -3.50 -29.93 3.75
N VAL A 670 -4.40 -30.56 3.02
CA VAL A 670 -4.06 -31.58 2.00
C VAL A 670 -4.69 -31.33 0.63
N ASP A 671 -5.77 -30.55 0.56
CA ASP A 671 -6.33 -30.07 -0.70
C ASP A 671 -7.09 -28.75 -0.49
N HIS A 672 -7.29 -28.00 -1.58
CA HIS A 672 -8.07 -26.77 -1.59
C HIS A 672 -8.76 -26.59 -2.94
N SER A 673 -9.99 -26.06 -2.91
CA SER A 673 -10.76 -25.72 -4.11
C SER A 673 -11.77 -24.60 -3.82
N GLY A 674 -12.36 -24.05 -4.88
CA GLY A 674 -13.41 -23.03 -4.78
C GLY A 674 -12.98 -21.67 -5.31
N VAL A 675 -13.76 -20.65 -4.98
CA VAL A 675 -13.55 -19.26 -5.43
C VAL A 675 -13.53 -18.31 -4.23
N PRO A 676 -12.96 -17.10 -4.35
CA PRO A 676 -12.92 -16.13 -3.26
C PRO A 676 -14.29 -15.92 -2.65
N GLY A 677 -14.42 -16.17 -1.34
CA GLY A 677 -15.69 -16.11 -0.61
C GLY A 677 -16.44 -17.43 -0.48
N ARG A 678 -16.02 -18.49 -1.18
CA ARG A 678 -16.62 -19.82 -1.10
C ARG A 678 -15.57 -20.91 -1.40
N PHE A 679 -14.65 -21.06 -0.46
CA PHE A 679 -13.61 -22.06 -0.47
C PHE A 679 -14.03 -23.35 0.25
N THR A 680 -13.47 -24.46 -0.22
CA THR A 680 -13.49 -25.76 0.46
C THR A 680 -12.04 -26.22 0.62
N THR A 681 -11.61 -26.43 1.86
CA THR A 681 -10.25 -26.89 2.18
C THR A 681 -10.31 -28.24 2.88
N GLY A 682 -9.68 -29.25 2.28
CA GLY A 682 -9.45 -30.55 2.88
C GLY A 682 -8.30 -30.52 3.88
N ILE A 683 -8.53 -31.10 5.06
CA ILE A 683 -7.54 -31.19 6.14
C ILE A 683 -7.42 -32.62 6.64
N GLN A 684 -6.26 -32.96 7.18
CA GLN A 684 -6.05 -34.15 7.98
C GLN A 684 -5.74 -33.74 9.42
N THR A 685 -6.49 -34.29 10.38
CA THR A 685 -6.42 -33.87 11.79
C THR A 685 -6.31 -35.03 12.77
N GLY A 686 -5.62 -34.77 13.88
CA GLY A 686 -5.52 -35.65 15.05
C GLY A 686 -4.56 -36.81 14.86
N ALA A 687 -4.44 -37.67 15.87
CA ALA A 687 -3.42 -38.74 15.88
C ALA A 687 -3.58 -39.78 14.75
N ARG A 688 -4.78 -39.94 14.19
CA ARG A 688 -5.06 -40.86 13.07
C ARG A 688 -5.09 -40.17 11.70
N MET A 689 -4.83 -38.86 11.64
CA MET A 689 -4.85 -38.06 10.41
C MET A 689 -6.15 -38.22 9.61
N ASN A 690 -7.30 -38.13 10.30
CA ASN A 690 -8.60 -38.28 9.65
C ASN A 690 -8.85 -37.11 8.69
N TYR A 691 -9.30 -37.43 7.47
CA TYR A 691 -9.68 -36.43 6.48
C TYR A 691 -11.02 -35.77 6.84
N MET A 692 -11.09 -34.44 6.68
CA MET A 692 -12.34 -33.66 6.74
C MET A 692 -12.24 -32.45 5.81
N GLN A 693 -13.39 -31.91 5.40
CA GLN A 693 -13.47 -30.68 4.63
C GLN A 693 -14.03 -29.53 5.46
N LEU A 694 -13.42 -28.35 5.32
CA LEU A 694 -13.85 -27.10 5.93
C LEU A 694 -14.30 -26.13 4.84
N ASN A 695 -15.47 -25.50 5.06
CA ASN A 695 -15.99 -24.46 4.18
C ASN A 695 -15.78 -23.08 4.82
N HIS A 696 -15.14 -22.18 4.09
CA HIS A 696 -14.82 -20.82 4.55
C HIS A 696 -14.80 -19.84 3.37
N GLY A 697 -14.85 -18.54 3.65
CA GLY A 697 -14.81 -17.50 2.63
C GLY A 697 -13.42 -16.93 2.37
N VAL A 698 -12.54 -16.99 3.37
CA VAL A 698 -11.20 -16.39 3.35
C VAL A 698 -10.19 -17.26 4.09
N THR A 699 -8.93 -17.18 3.66
CA THR A 699 -7.78 -17.83 4.29
C THR A 699 -6.74 -16.80 4.73
N ILE A 700 -6.22 -16.93 5.95
CA ILE A 700 -5.02 -16.19 6.42
C ILE A 700 -3.90 -17.19 6.66
N PHE A 701 -2.80 -17.05 5.91
CA PHE A 701 -1.58 -17.80 6.13
C PHE A 701 -0.70 -17.11 7.17
N ALA A 702 -0.43 -17.83 8.25
CA ALA A 702 0.36 -17.40 9.39
C ALA A 702 1.26 -18.54 9.91
N THR A 703 1.76 -19.39 9.00
CA THR A 703 2.56 -20.60 9.31
C THR A 703 3.90 -20.29 9.96
N GLY A 704 4.39 -19.06 9.77
CA GLY A 704 5.66 -18.58 10.30
C GLY A 704 6.88 -19.00 9.47
N ALA A 705 8.03 -18.47 9.86
CA ALA A 705 9.35 -18.85 9.38
C ALA A 705 10.10 -19.66 10.46
N LEU A 706 11.12 -20.41 10.04
CA LEU A 706 11.95 -21.23 10.93
C LEU A 706 13.19 -20.44 11.38
N PRO A 707 13.63 -20.57 12.65
CA PRO A 707 14.94 -20.09 13.07
C PRO A 707 16.04 -20.78 12.27
N ASN A 708 16.91 -20.02 11.62
CA ASN A 708 17.99 -20.59 10.83
C ASN A 708 19.09 -21.17 11.74
N ARG A 709 19.64 -22.33 11.36
CA ARG A 709 20.80 -22.97 12.02
C ARG A 709 21.78 -23.48 10.96
N PRO A 710 22.56 -22.59 10.33
CA PRO A 710 23.54 -22.99 9.33
C PRO A 710 24.71 -23.74 9.96
N ASP A 711 25.36 -24.61 9.18
CA ASP A 711 26.61 -25.28 9.56
C ASP A 711 27.80 -24.32 9.36
N GLU A 712 27.81 -23.26 10.16
CA GLU A 712 28.84 -22.21 10.16
C GLU A 712 29.40 -22.05 11.57
N TYR A 713 30.68 -21.67 11.67
CA TYR A 713 31.31 -21.24 12.93
C TYR A 713 31.29 -22.27 14.07
N GLY A 714 31.16 -23.57 13.76
CA GLY A 714 31.09 -24.62 14.77
C GLY A 714 29.75 -24.66 15.53
N LEU A 715 28.66 -24.13 14.95
CA LEU A 715 27.34 -24.19 15.58
C LEU A 715 26.94 -25.65 15.85
N GLY A 716 26.67 -25.97 17.13
CA GLY A 716 26.27 -27.32 17.55
C GLY A 716 27.42 -28.31 17.71
N THR A 717 28.68 -27.89 17.52
CA THR A 717 29.86 -28.74 17.78
C THR A 717 30.49 -28.51 19.15
N HIS A 718 30.14 -27.41 19.85
CA HIS A 718 30.69 -27.03 21.15
C HIS A 718 29.65 -26.32 22.03
N ASP A 719 29.66 -26.57 23.35
CA ASP A 719 28.63 -26.09 24.31
C ASP A 719 28.63 -24.58 24.56
N ASN A 720 29.75 -23.91 24.22
CA ASN A 720 29.89 -22.45 24.29
C ASN A 720 29.61 -21.75 22.95
N ILE A 721 29.21 -22.49 21.90
CA ILE A 721 28.81 -21.92 20.60
C ILE A 721 27.32 -22.16 20.39
N ALA A 722 26.54 -21.09 20.39
CA ALA A 722 25.09 -21.18 20.30
C ALA A 722 24.48 -20.03 19.51
N THR A 723 23.20 -20.16 19.18
CA THR A 723 22.42 -19.08 18.55
C THR A 723 22.05 -18.00 19.56
N GLN A 724 21.72 -16.80 19.08
CA GLN A 724 21.17 -15.74 19.92
C GLN A 724 19.85 -16.11 20.64
N LEU A 725 19.06 -17.04 20.07
CA LEU A 725 17.83 -17.51 20.70
C LEU A 725 18.14 -18.41 21.91
N GLU A 726 19.17 -19.23 21.82
CA GLU A 726 19.66 -20.04 22.95
C GLU A 726 20.31 -19.17 24.03
N LEU A 727 21.07 -18.14 23.63
CA LEU A 727 21.60 -17.15 24.57
C LEU A 727 20.48 -16.38 25.29
N ASP A 728 19.40 -16.02 24.58
CA ASP A 728 18.23 -15.34 25.16
C ASP A 728 17.61 -16.16 26.30
N ALA A 729 17.54 -17.49 26.11
CA ALA A 729 17.10 -18.43 27.14
C ALA A 729 18.12 -18.56 28.26
N LEU A 730 19.40 -18.75 27.94
CA LEU A 730 20.49 -18.89 28.92
C LEU A 730 20.56 -17.71 29.91
N ILE A 731 20.38 -16.48 29.41
CA ILE A 731 20.39 -15.27 30.24
C ILE A 731 19.35 -15.31 31.36
N GLU A 732 18.17 -15.89 31.09
CA GLU A 732 17.09 -15.99 32.06
C GLU A 732 17.18 -17.27 32.91
N ASP A 733 17.56 -18.39 32.28
CA ASP A 733 17.51 -19.73 32.88
C ASP A 733 18.76 -20.04 33.75
N ASP A 734 19.92 -19.45 33.44
CA ASP A 734 21.18 -19.62 34.19
C ASP A 734 21.98 -18.30 34.31
N PRO A 735 21.52 -17.36 35.16
CA PRO A 735 22.20 -16.08 35.35
C PRO A 735 23.58 -16.22 36.03
N GLU A 736 23.86 -17.33 36.73
CA GLU A 736 25.18 -17.54 37.35
C GLU A 736 26.25 -17.84 36.30
N ARG A 737 25.92 -18.61 35.25
CA ARG A 737 26.82 -18.78 34.11
C ARG A 737 27.11 -17.45 33.42
N ILE A 738 26.13 -16.55 33.29
CA ILE A 738 26.36 -15.20 32.74
C ILE A 738 27.29 -14.36 33.62
N LYS A 739 27.16 -14.45 34.95
CA LYS A 739 28.07 -13.76 35.89
C LYS A 739 29.51 -14.27 35.79
N ALA A 740 29.69 -15.54 35.45
CA ALA A 740 31.02 -16.15 35.29
C ALA A 740 31.71 -15.83 33.96
N MET A 741 30.97 -15.36 32.94
CA MET A 741 31.54 -14.99 31.65
C MET A 741 32.35 -13.70 31.74
N ASN A 742 33.60 -13.72 31.29
CA ASN A 742 34.45 -12.55 31.14
C ASN A 742 34.32 -11.96 29.74
N GLN A 743 34.31 -12.81 28.69
CA GLN A 743 34.30 -12.37 27.29
C GLN A 743 33.21 -13.08 26.48
N VAL A 744 32.35 -12.28 25.84
CA VAL A 744 31.26 -12.76 24.97
C VAL A 744 31.45 -12.18 23.57
N VAL A 745 31.51 -13.05 22.57
CA VAL A 745 31.61 -12.64 21.16
C VAL A 745 30.29 -12.95 20.46
N MET A 746 29.79 -12.00 19.66
CA MET A 746 28.56 -12.15 18.88
C MET A 746 28.86 -11.93 17.40
N ILE A 747 28.50 -12.88 16.54
CA ILE A 747 28.73 -12.75 15.08
C ILE A 747 27.40 -12.47 14.38
N GLN A 748 27.32 -11.34 13.68
CA GLN A 748 26.13 -10.95 12.92
C GLN A 748 26.05 -11.60 11.55
N CYS A 749 24.82 -11.70 11.03
CA CYS A 749 24.51 -12.15 9.66
C CYS A 749 24.88 -13.62 9.36
N VAL A 750 24.95 -14.47 10.38
CA VAL A 750 25.23 -15.90 10.22
C VAL A 750 24.07 -16.56 9.47
N GLY A 751 24.32 -17.07 8.25
CA GLY A 751 23.27 -17.59 7.36
C GLY A 751 22.24 -16.55 6.89
N SER A 752 22.60 -15.27 6.77
CA SER A 752 21.74 -14.22 6.19
C SER A 752 22.58 -13.17 5.47
N ARG A 753 22.05 -12.60 4.37
CA ARG A 753 22.82 -11.76 3.44
C ARG A 753 24.05 -12.55 2.92
N GLU A 754 23.80 -13.82 2.60
CA GLU A 754 24.72 -14.81 2.06
C GLU A 754 24.13 -15.38 0.76
N PRO A 755 24.90 -15.97 -0.17
CA PRO A 755 24.34 -16.49 -1.43
C PRO A 755 23.14 -17.43 -1.28
N GLY A 756 23.11 -18.27 -0.23
CA GLY A 756 21.99 -19.19 0.05
C GLY A 756 20.79 -18.56 0.80
N ASN A 757 20.95 -17.35 1.34
CA ASN A 757 19.87 -16.57 1.95
C ASN A 757 20.23 -15.07 1.78
N PRO A 758 20.00 -14.51 0.58
CA PRO A 758 20.58 -13.22 0.20
C PRO A 758 19.90 -12.04 0.91
N ASN A 759 18.75 -12.26 1.54
CA ASN A 759 17.99 -11.23 2.23
C ASN A 759 18.46 -11.01 3.68
N CYS A 760 18.08 -9.85 4.22
CA CYS A 760 18.29 -9.54 5.63
C CYS A 760 17.19 -10.18 6.49
N SER A 761 17.59 -10.87 7.55
CA SER A 761 16.62 -11.47 8.49
C SER A 761 15.98 -10.49 9.46
N ARG A 762 16.23 -9.18 9.35
CA ARG A 762 15.59 -8.06 10.07
C ARG A 762 15.77 -8.03 11.61
N VAL A 763 15.86 -9.17 12.29
CA VAL A 763 15.81 -9.30 13.76
C VAL A 763 17.18 -9.52 14.41
N CYS A 764 18.21 -9.93 13.66
CA CYS A 764 19.48 -10.39 14.24
C CYS A 764 20.26 -9.27 14.97
N CYS A 765 20.26 -8.05 14.43
CA CYS A 765 20.99 -6.91 15.04
C CYS A 765 20.36 -6.48 16.37
N GLN A 766 19.04 -6.34 16.39
CA GLN A 766 18.32 -5.97 17.61
C GLN A 766 18.42 -7.07 18.69
N THR A 767 18.38 -8.36 18.33
CA THR A 767 18.51 -9.45 19.31
C THR A 767 19.88 -9.46 19.96
N ALA A 768 20.95 -9.26 19.18
CA ALA A 768 22.31 -9.17 19.71
C ALA A 768 22.46 -7.99 20.69
N ILE A 769 21.94 -6.81 20.31
CA ILE A 769 21.97 -5.63 21.18
C ILE A 769 21.13 -5.86 22.45
N LYS A 770 19.92 -6.41 22.33
CA LYS A 770 19.06 -6.78 23.47
C LYS A 770 19.82 -7.68 24.45
N ASN A 771 20.38 -8.78 23.95
CA ASN A 771 21.06 -9.76 24.80
C ASN A 771 22.35 -9.17 25.41
N ALA A 772 23.11 -8.37 24.66
CA ALA A 772 24.28 -7.68 25.19
C ALA A 772 23.94 -6.72 26.34
N LEU A 773 22.85 -5.94 26.20
CA LEU A 773 22.36 -5.05 27.26
C LEU A 773 21.92 -5.84 28.51
N ARG A 774 21.24 -6.97 28.32
CA ARG A 774 20.82 -7.85 29.42
C ARG A 774 22.02 -8.50 30.12
N ILE A 775 23.02 -8.95 29.38
CA ILE A 775 24.28 -9.45 29.95
C ILE A 775 24.95 -8.35 30.77
N LYS A 776 25.07 -7.13 30.24
CA LYS A 776 25.65 -5.99 30.98
C LYS A 776 24.88 -5.63 32.25
N ALA A 777 23.56 -5.85 32.28
CA ALA A 777 22.75 -5.65 33.49
C ALA A 777 23.04 -6.70 34.58
N ILE A 778 23.40 -7.94 34.20
CA ILE A 778 23.75 -9.02 35.14
C ILE A 778 25.24 -8.95 35.53
N ASN A 779 26.12 -8.76 34.54
CA ASN A 779 27.56 -8.65 34.68
C ASN A 779 28.07 -7.37 33.97
N PRO A 780 28.21 -6.24 34.70
CA PRO A 780 28.69 -4.99 34.13
C PRO A 780 30.12 -5.06 33.58
N TYR A 781 30.93 -6.00 34.07
CA TYR A 781 32.35 -6.16 33.73
C TYR A 781 32.58 -7.05 32.51
N ALA A 782 31.58 -7.82 32.06
CA ALA A 782 31.72 -8.67 30.87
C ALA A 782 32.13 -7.83 29.65
N GLU A 783 33.19 -8.23 28.96
CA GLU A 783 33.59 -7.63 27.69
C GLU A 783 32.79 -8.28 26.56
N ILE A 784 32.04 -7.45 25.82
CA ILE A 784 31.17 -7.93 24.75
C ILE A 784 31.65 -7.35 23.42
N TYR A 785 31.86 -8.23 22.46
CA TYR A 785 32.27 -7.90 21.10
C TYR A 785 31.16 -8.32 20.11
N VAL A 786 30.67 -7.37 19.33
CA VAL A 786 29.69 -7.61 18.27
C VAL A 786 30.39 -7.43 16.92
N LEU A 787 30.62 -8.54 16.21
CA LEU A 787 31.22 -8.56 14.88
C LEU A 787 30.11 -8.36 13.83
N TYR A 788 30.18 -7.31 13.02
CA TYR A 788 29.08 -6.92 12.14
C TYR A 788 29.50 -6.44 10.74
N ARG A 789 28.55 -6.39 9.80
CA ARG A 789 28.71 -5.69 8.50
C ARG A 789 28.05 -4.31 8.49
N ASP A 790 26.77 -4.27 8.87
CA ASP A 790 25.97 -3.06 9.10
C ASP A 790 25.11 -3.25 10.35
N ILE A 791 25.01 -2.24 11.23
CA ILE A 791 24.05 -2.27 12.34
C ILE A 791 22.70 -1.73 11.87
N ARG A 792 21.71 -2.63 11.76
CA ARG A 792 20.35 -2.33 11.26
C ARG A 792 19.32 -2.09 12.37
N THR A 793 19.61 -1.18 13.29
CA THR A 793 18.66 -0.71 14.33
C THR A 793 17.82 0.47 13.85
N TYR A 794 16.79 0.21 13.04
CA TYR A 794 15.93 1.25 12.46
C TYR A 794 14.94 1.87 13.48
N GLY A 795 14.39 3.03 13.16
CA GLY A 795 13.48 3.75 14.06
C GLY A 795 14.13 4.08 15.41
N PHE A 796 13.37 3.85 16.48
CA PHE A 796 13.81 4.05 17.87
C PHE A 796 14.75 2.95 18.37
N GLN A 797 14.98 1.88 17.62
CA GLN A 797 15.95 0.85 18.00
C GLN A 797 17.38 1.40 18.06
N GLU A 798 17.63 2.53 17.38
CA GLU A 798 18.91 3.24 17.44
C GLU A 798 19.29 3.67 18.85
N ASP A 799 18.32 3.96 19.72
CA ASP A 799 18.59 4.37 21.08
C ASP A 799 19.24 3.24 21.89
N TYR A 800 18.80 1.99 21.69
CA TYR A 800 19.42 0.82 22.31
C TYR A 800 20.83 0.56 21.77
N TYR A 801 21.05 0.80 20.46
CA TYR A 801 22.40 0.71 19.91
C TYR A 801 23.35 1.74 20.53
N ARG A 802 22.88 2.99 20.71
CA ARG A 802 23.64 4.04 21.39
C ARG A 802 23.90 3.69 22.85
N GLN A 803 22.88 3.17 23.55
CA GLN A 803 23.02 2.71 24.92
C GLN A 803 24.08 1.60 25.03
N ALA A 804 24.06 0.62 24.12
CA ALA A 804 25.04 -0.45 24.11
C ALA A 804 26.47 0.07 23.94
N ARG A 805 26.68 1.03 23.03
CA ARG A 805 27.98 1.70 22.86
C ARG A 805 28.42 2.47 24.10
N ASN A 806 27.50 3.14 24.79
CA ASN A 806 27.79 3.87 26.02
C ASN A 806 28.16 2.93 27.18
N LEU A 807 27.74 1.67 27.13
CA LEU A 807 28.09 0.61 28.08
C LEU A 807 29.36 -0.16 27.68
N ASP A 808 30.17 0.41 26.78
CA ASP A 808 31.45 -0.16 26.35
C ASP A 808 31.32 -1.57 25.73
N ILE A 809 30.21 -1.80 25.02
CA ILE A 809 30.08 -2.93 24.09
C ILE A 809 30.82 -2.56 22.80
N LYS A 810 31.75 -3.42 22.37
CA LYS A 810 32.63 -3.18 21.24
C LYS A 810 31.97 -3.65 19.96
N PHE A 811 32.00 -2.83 18.92
CA PHE A 811 31.44 -3.17 17.61
C PHE A 811 32.57 -3.19 16.58
N ILE A 812 32.91 -4.38 16.08
CA ILE A 812 34.01 -4.57 15.14
C ILE A 812 33.42 -4.96 13.78
N ARG A 813 33.78 -4.21 12.75
CA ARG A 813 33.22 -4.40 11.42
C ARG A 813 34.06 -5.40 10.63
N PHE A 814 33.39 -6.27 9.86
CA PHE A 814 34.01 -7.16 8.88
C PHE A 814 33.30 -7.01 7.51
N SER A 815 33.85 -7.61 6.45
CA SER A 815 33.26 -7.63 5.11
C SER A 815 32.86 -9.05 4.70
N LEU A 816 31.98 -9.18 3.69
CA LEU A 816 31.56 -10.51 3.23
C LEU A 816 32.74 -11.35 2.70
N ASP A 817 33.70 -10.70 2.05
CA ASP A 817 34.89 -11.34 1.47
C ASP A 817 35.96 -11.65 2.53
N ASN A 818 35.84 -11.05 3.72
CA ASN A 818 36.76 -11.23 4.83
C ASN A 818 35.99 -11.45 6.14
N LYS A 819 35.43 -12.66 6.27
CA LYS A 819 34.64 -13.08 7.43
C LYS A 819 35.53 -13.39 8.63
N PRO A 820 34.99 -13.28 9.87
CA PRO A 820 35.67 -13.80 11.04
C PRO A 820 35.95 -15.30 10.90
N GLU A 821 36.99 -15.79 11.56
CA GLU A 821 37.34 -17.21 11.62
C GLU A 821 37.20 -17.68 13.07
N VAL A 822 36.57 -18.84 13.30
CA VAL A 822 36.40 -19.42 14.63
C VAL A 822 37.37 -20.57 14.79
N LEU A 823 38.22 -20.49 15.83
CA LEU A 823 39.19 -21.52 16.18
C LEU A 823 38.75 -22.24 17.46
N LEU A 824 38.93 -23.55 17.47
CA LEU A 824 38.66 -24.44 18.59
C LEU A 824 39.96 -25.15 18.97
N GLU A 825 40.61 -24.70 20.04
CA GLU A 825 41.87 -25.27 20.52
C GLU A 825 41.78 -25.56 22.03
N ASN A 826 42.07 -26.79 22.45
CA ASN A 826 42.09 -27.19 23.86
C ASN A 826 40.82 -26.80 24.66
N ASP A 827 39.63 -26.96 24.07
CA ASP A 827 38.33 -26.60 24.67
C ASP A 827 38.08 -25.08 24.81
N GLN A 828 38.99 -24.24 24.29
CA GLN A 828 38.83 -22.79 24.22
C GLN A 828 38.30 -22.38 22.84
N VAL A 829 37.24 -21.56 22.83
CA VAL A 829 36.75 -20.89 21.63
C VAL A 829 37.48 -19.55 21.49
N SER A 830 38.03 -19.27 20.31
CA SER A 830 38.54 -17.94 19.96
C SER A 830 38.11 -17.53 18.56
N VAL A 831 38.03 -16.23 18.32
CA VAL A 831 37.59 -15.65 17.05
C VAL A 831 38.67 -14.72 16.50
N LEU A 832 39.14 -15.00 15.28
CA LEU A 832 40.01 -14.11 14.53
C LEU A 832 39.18 -13.19 13.66
N VAL A 833 39.48 -11.89 13.69
CA VAL A 833 38.82 -10.88 12.86
C VAL A 833 39.80 -9.77 12.51
N ASP A 834 39.69 -9.22 11.32
CA ASP A 834 40.45 -8.02 10.94
C ASP A 834 39.77 -6.77 11.49
N ASP A 835 40.46 -6.06 12.38
CA ASP A 835 39.98 -4.79 12.91
C ASP A 835 40.43 -3.66 11.98
N THR A 836 39.47 -3.06 11.27
CA THR A 836 39.73 -2.00 10.29
C THR A 836 40.22 -0.69 10.93
N ILE A 837 39.97 -0.48 12.22
CA ILE A 837 40.42 0.73 12.95
C ILE A 837 41.89 0.56 13.37
N LEU A 838 42.26 -0.63 13.86
CA LEU A 838 43.63 -0.97 14.25
C LEU A 838 44.52 -1.33 13.06
N GLY A 839 43.93 -1.66 11.90
CA GLY A 839 44.64 -2.07 10.69
C GLY A 839 45.38 -3.40 10.85
N ARG A 840 44.88 -4.32 11.69
CA ARG A 840 45.50 -5.62 11.95
C ARG A 840 44.46 -6.68 12.32
N LYS A 841 44.81 -7.95 12.09
CA LYS A 841 44.07 -9.10 12.62
C LYS A 841 44.21 -9.17 14.14
N ILE A 842 43.10 -9.36 14.83
CA ILE A 842 43.05 -9.60 16.26
C ILE A 842 42.42 -10.96 16.53
N GLN A 843 42.84 -11.58 17.62
CA GLN A 843 42.23 -12.79 18.17
C GLN A 843 41.54 -12.42 19.47
N ILE A 844 40.28 -12.82 19.60
CA ILE A 844 39.43 -12.57 20.77
C ILE A 844 39.05 -13.92 21.35
N ASP A 845 39.42 -14.20 22.58
CA ASP A 845 38.98 -15.39 23.28
C ASP A 845 37.50 -15.22 23.69
N ALA A 846 36.72 -16.30 23.62
CA ALA A 846 35.29 -16.27 23.88
C ALA A 846 34.91 -17.33 24.90
N ASP A 847 34.47 -16.90 26.09
CA ASP A 847 33.78 -17.79 27.04
C ASP A 847 32.43 -18.23 26.48
N TYR A 848 31.84 -17.39 25.62
CA TYR A 848 30.63 -17.70 24.88
C TYR A 848 30.61 -17.01 23.52
N LEU A 849 30.31 -17.79 22.47
CA LEU A 849 30.15 -17.33 21.10
C LEU A 849 28.68 -17.43 20.70
N ALA A 850 28.03 -16.28 20.54
CA ALA A 850 26.63 -16.18 20.14
C ALA A 850 26.50 -15.84 18.65
N LEU A 851 26.00 -16.78 17.87
CA LEU A 851 25.75 -16.62 16.44
C LEU A 851 24.38 -15.98 16.25
N SER A 852 24.35 -14.80 15.65
CA SER A 852 23.12 -14.08 15.35
C SER A 852 22.52 -14.59 14.03
N THR A 853 21.97 -15.80 14.12
CA THR A 853 21.29 -16.46 13.01
C THR A 853 19.94 -15.81 12.69
N GLY A 854 19.56 -15.91 11.42
CA GLY A 854 18.34 -15.33 10.87
C GLY A 854 17.10 -16.22 10.93
N MET A 855 16.16 -15.92 10.04
CA MET A 855 15.02 -16.79 9.75
C MET A 855 15.08 -17.25 8.29
N ILE A 856 14.55 -18.43 8.01
CA ILE A 856 14.35 -18.99 6.68
C ILE A 856 12.89 -19.43 6.52
N ALA A 857 12.37 -19.41 5.29
CA ALA A 857 11.04 -19.95 5.02
C ALA A 857 11.00 -21.46 5.32
N ASP A 858 9.85 -21.95 5.77
CA ASP A 858 9.56 -23.39 5.84
C ASP A 858 9.21 -23.85 4.40
N ASP A 859 10.24 -24.18 3.63
CA ASP A 859 10.16 -24.42 2.18
C ASP A 859 9.14 -25.50 1.79
N GLU A 860 9.13 -26.62 2.52
CA GLU A 860 8.17 -27.70 2.32
C GLU A 860 6.73 -27.21 2.53
N THR A 861 6.49 -26.47 3.62
CA THR A 861 5.17 -25.95 3.93
C THR A 861 4.71 -24.87 2.95
N THR A 862 5.61 -23.97 2.55
CA THR A 862 5.27 -22.91 1.58
C THR A 862 5.09 -23.47 0.17
N GLU A 863 5.79 -24.54 -0.21
CA GLU A 863 5.60 -25.22 -1.50
C GLU A 863 4.24 -25.89 -1.55
N ASP A 864 3.95 -26.75 -0.57
CA ASP A 864 2.71 -27.51 -0.52
C ASP A 864 1.49 -26.58 -0.55
N LEU A 865 1.49 -25.55 0.31
CA LEU A 865 0.41 -24.56 0.34
C LEU A 865 0.39 -23.68 -0.92
N GLY A 866 1.55 -23.31 -1.46
CA GLY A 866 1.68 -22.55 -2.70
C GLY A 866 1.06 -23.30 -3.89
N MET A 867 1.32 -24.59 -4.01
CA MET A 867 0.74 -25.45 -5.03
C MET A 867 -0.78 -25.62 -4.84
N MET A 868 -1.23 -25.92 -3.62
CA MET A 868 -2.65 -26.17 -3.34
C MET A 868 -3.54 -24.94 -3.52
N PHE A 869 -3.06 -23.75 -3.14
CA PHE A 869 -3.82 -22.51 -3.22
C PHE A 869 -3.46 -21.64 -4.43
N HIS A 870 -2.55 -22.11 -5.29
CA HIS A 870 -2.03 -21.39 -6.46
C HIS A 870 -1.40 -20.03 -6.10
N LEU A 871 -0.60 -20.02 -5.04
CA LEU A 871 0.03 -18.82 -4.50
C LEU A 871 1.48 -18.70 -4.96
N SER A 872 1.90 -17.47 -5.25
CA SER A 872 3.27 -17.19 -5.67
C SER A 872 4.22 -17.13 -4.47
N ARG A 873 5.48 -17.49 -4.72
CA ARG A 873 6.58 -17.43 -3.76
C ARG A 873 7.72 -16.56 -4.30
N THR A 874 8.52 -16.01 -3.40
CA THR A 874 9.80 -15.35 -3.72
C THR A 874 10.90 -16.38 -3.97
N GLU A 875 12.04 -15.94 -4.50
CA GLU A 875 13.22 -16.81 -4.74
C GLU A 875 13.81 -17.38 -3.45
N ASP A 876 13.60 -16.72 -2.31
CA ASP A 876 13.97 -17.19 -0.97
C ASP A 876 12.81 -17.90 -0.25
N ASN A 877 11.84 -18.42 -1.01
CA ASN A 877 10.81 -19.37 -0.61
C ASN A 877 9.71 -18.84 0.33
N TYR A 878 9.68 -17.54 0.61
CA TYR A 878 8.56 -16.91 1.31
C TYR A 878 7.36 -16.69 0.37
N PHE A 879 6.16 -16.49 0.92
CA PHE A 879 5.02 -16.11 0.10
C PHE A 879 5.16 -14.70 -0.46
N LEU A 880 4.72 -14.51 -1.71
CA LEU A 880 4.65 -13.22 -2.39
C LEU A 880 3.25 -12.59 -2.21
N GLU A 881 3.25 -11.33 -1.80
CA GLU A 881 2.07 -10.48 -1.70
C GLU A 881 1.56 -10.02 -3.09
N ASP A 882 0.30 -9.57 -3.17
CA ASP A 882 -0.28 -9.03 -4.40
C ASP A 882 0.44 -7.76 -4.88
N HIS A 883 0.76 -6.86 -3.94
CA HIS A 883 1.53 -5.66 -4.23
C HIS A 883 2.31 -5.15 -3.02
N VAL A 884 3.64 -5.07 -3.15
CA VAL A 884 4.60 -4.70 -2.09
C VAL A 884 4.20 -3.47 -1.28
N LYS A 885 3.68 -2.43 -1.95
CA LYS A 885 3.28 -1.17 -1.32
C LYS A 885 1.82 -1.12 -0.85
N LEU A 886 0.89 -1.42 -1.75
CA LEU A 886 -0.53 -1.08 -1.60
C LEU A 886 -1.35 -2.22 -1.01
N ARG A 887 -0.88 -3.47 -1.17
CA ARG A 887 -1.54 -4.68 -0.71
C ARG A 887 -0.52 -5.65 -0.09
N PRO A 888 0.23 -5.22 0.95
CA PRO A 888 1.31 -6.00 1.56
C PRO A 888 0.83 -7.20 2.41
N VAL A 889 -0.49 -7.40 2.54
CA VAL A 889 -1.10 -8.52 3.27
C VAL A 889 -2.09 -9.32 2.43
N ASP A 890 -2.47 -8.83 1.24
CA ASP A 890 -3.33 -9.54 0.30
C ASP A 890 -2.44 -10.41 -0.61
N MET A 891 -2.98 -11.52 -1.11
CA MET A 891 -2.29 -12.40 -2.08
C MET A 891 -2.86 -12.27 -3.49
N SER A 892 -2.12 -12.73 -4.50
CA SER A 892 -2.53 -12.69 -5.91
C SER A 892 -3.87 -13.40 -6.16
N VAL A 893 -4.14 -14.48 -5.43
CA VAL A 893 -5.46 -15.14 -5.40
C VAL A 893 -6.31 -14.49 -4.32
N ARG A 894 -7.31 -13.68 -4.74
CA ARG A 894 -8.22 -12.95 -3.86
C ARG A 894 -8.84 -13.85 -2.78
N GLY A 895 -9.07 -13.30 -1.59
CA GLY A 895 -9.62 -14.05 -0.45
C GLY A 895 -8.56 -14.83 0.34
N ASN A 896 -7.33 -14.89 -0.15
CA ASN A 896 -6.17 -15.35 0.59
C ASN A 896 -5.32 -14.15 1.07
N PHE A 897 -4.85 -14.21 2.30
CA PHE A 897 -4.06 -13.17 2.96
C PHE A 897 -2.85 -13.78 3.65
N ILE A 898 -1.80 -12.98 3.86
CA ILE A 898 -0.58 -13.38 4.57
C ILE A 898 -0.27 -12.49 5.75
N ALA A 899 0.24 -13.08 6.84
CA ALA A 899 0.66 -12.34 8.00
C ALA A 899 1.85 -12.98 8.73
N GLY A 900 2.69 -12.14 9.34
CA GLY A 900 3.79 -12.55 10.21
C GLY A 900 5.04 -12.98 9.43
N THR A 901 5.78 -13.92 10.01
CA THR A 901 7.08 -14.33 9.48
C THR A 901 7.00 -15.21 8.23
N THR A 902 5.84 -15.80 7.92
CA THR A 902 5.60 -16.52 6.64
C THR A 902 5.70 -15.59 5.41
N HIS A 903 5.45 -14.29 5.61
CA HIS A 903 5.60 -13.29 4.55
C HIS A 903 7.07 -12.87 4.36
N SER A 904 7.82 -12.75 5.46
CA SER A 904 9.25 -12.42 5.53
C SER A 904 9.66 -12.24 7.01
N PRO A 905 10.95 -12.30 7.39
CA PRO A 905 11.40 -12.11 8.76
C PRO A 905 10.92 -10.80 9.39
N LYS A 906 10.36 -10.87 10.60
CA LYS A 906 9.70 -9.75 11.32
C LYS A 906 9.81 -9.88 12.83
N THR A 907 9.66 -8.76 13.52
CA THR A 907 9.53 -8.73 14.99
C THR A 907 8.16 -9.23 15.45
N ILE A 908 8.00 -9.51 16.75
CA ILE A 908 6.67 -9.84 17.34
C ILE A 908 5.71 -8.68 17.12
N ARG A 909 6.16 -7.45 17.40
CA ARG A 909 5.39 -6.21 17.21
C ARG A 909 4.86 -6.09 15.78
N GLU A 910 5.72 -6.28 14.78
CA GLU A 910 5.35 -6.23 13.36
C GLU A 910 4.41 -7.37 12.95
N SER A 911 4.62 -8.57 13.50
CA SER A 911 3.78 -9.73 13.23
C SER A 911 2.36 -9.55 13.76
N ILE A 912 2.20 -8.95 14.94
CA ILE A 912 0.91 -8.57 15.52
C ILE A 912 0.24 -7.50 14.64
N THR A 913 0.97 -6.45 14.22
CA THR A 913 0.42 -5.44 13.30
C THR A 913 -0.09 -6.08 12.01
N GLN A 914 0.69 -6.98 11.40
CA GLN A 914 0.30 -7.65 10.16
C GLN A 914 -0.88 -8.62 10.37
N ALA A 915 -1.03 -9.23 11.55
CA ALA A 915 -2.18 -10.03 11.90
C ALA A 915 -3.48 -9.21 11.95
N TYR A 916 -3.46 -8.05 12.61
CA TYR A 916 -4.60 -7.12 12.63
C TYR A 916 -4.94 -6.62 11.23
N ALA A 917 -3.92 -6.30 10.42
CA ALA A 917 -4.08 -5.89 9.04
C ALA A 917 -4.75 -6.97 8.18
N ALA A 918 -4.25 -8.22 8.23
CA ALA A 918 -4.83 -9.34 7.49
C ALA A 918 -6.27 -9.63 7.94
N ALA A 919 -6.56 -9.54 9.25
CA ALA A 919 -7.92 -9.68 9.77
C ALA A 919 -8.85 -8.56 9.27
N GLY A 920 -8.40 -7.30 9.27
CA GLY A 920 -9.18 -6.18 8.75
C GLY A 920 -9.46 -6.31 7.24
N ARG A 921 -8.45 -6.76 6.48
CA ARG A 921 -8.58 -7.02 5.04
C ARG A 921 -9.46 -8.22 4.72
N ALA A 922 -9.43 -9.26 5.54
CA ALA A 922 -10.37 -10.37 5.46
C ALA A 922 -11.81 -9.90 5.77
N GLN A 923 -11.98 -9.00 6.74
CA GLN A 923 -13.28 -8.43 7.10
C GLN A 923 -13.91 -7.65 5.94
N THR A 924 -13.14 -6.92 5.13
CA THR A 924 -13.71 -6.19 3.97
C THR A 924 -14.39 -7.12 2.96
N LEU A 925 -13.91 -8.36 2.84
CA LEU A 925 -14.53 -9.36 1.96
C LEU A 925 -15.73 -10.01 2.65
N LEU A 926 -15.58 -10.42 3.92
CA LEU A 926 -16.63 -11.07 4.70
C LEU A 926 -17.82 -10.15 4.97
N ALA A 927 -17.65 -8.83 5.01
CA ALA A 927 -18.74 -7.87 5.16
C ALA A 927 -19.85 -7.99 4.08
N LYS A 928 -19.58 -8.66 2.95
CA LYS A 928 -20.54 -8.90 1.86
C LYS A 928 -21.27 -10.23 2.07
N LYS A 929 -22.60 -10.25 1.96
CA LYS A 929 -23.40 -11.49 2.05
C LYS A 929 -23.38 -12.33 0.77
N GLU A 930 -23.09 -11.71 -0.36
CA GLU A 930 -23.06 -12.35 -1.66
C GLU A 930 -21.81 -11.98 -2.46
N ILE A 931 -21.37 -12.92 -3.27
CA ILE A 931 -20.30 -12.79 -4.27
C ILE A 931 -20.99 -12.49 -5.59
N ASN A 932 -20.73 -11.32 -6.18
CA ASN A 932 -21.22 -10.97 -7.50
C ASN A 932 -20.22 -11.47 -8.57
N LEU A 933 -20.66 -12.41 -9.41
CA LEU A 933 -19.88 -12.98 -10.50
C LEU A 933 -20.06 -12.21 -11.83
N GLY A 934 -20.93 -11.19 -11.84
CA GLY A 934 -21.39 -10.52 -13.05
C GLY A 934 -22.33 -11.40 -13.88
N ALA A 935 -22.75 -10.88 -15.03
CA ALA A 935 -23.62 -11.59 -15.95
C ALA A 935 -22.91 -12.23 -17.14
N ALA A 936 -21.60 -11.98 -17.33
CA ALA A 936 -20.83 -12.50 -18.46
C ALA A 936 -20.48 -13.97 -18.27
N ILE A 937 -21.45 -14.86 -18.45
CA ILE A 937 -21.31 -16.31 -18.32
C ILE A 937 -21.54 -16.99 -19.67
N ALA A 938 -20.90 -18.14 -19.88
CA ALA A 938 -21.15 -18.95 -21.05
C ALA A 938 -22.43 -19.79 -20.87
N LYS A 939 -23.34 -19.71 -21.85
CA LYS A 939 -24.60 -20.46 -21.87
C LYS A 939 -24.66 -21.36 -23.11
N VAL A 940 -25.15 -22.58 -22.93
CA VAL A 940 -25.28 -23.57 -24.01
C VAL A 940 -26.73 -23.68 -24.46
N ASP A 941 -26.93 -23.62 -25.77
CA ASP A 941 -28.15 -24.02 -26.47
C ASP A 941 -28.10 -25.53 -26.72
N GLY A 942 -28.83 -26.29 -25.90
CA GLY A 942 -28.88 -27.75 -25.97
C GLY A 942 -29.39 -28.26 -27.33
N ALA A 943 -30.21 -27.51 -28.05
CA ALA A 943 -30.74 -27.91 -29.35
C ALA A 943 -29.68 -27.86 -30.46
N LYS A 944 -28.65 -27.03 -30.32
CA LYS A 944 -27.51 -26.93 -31.25
C LYS A 944 -26.32 -27.79 -30.84
N CYS A 945 -26.26 -28.21 -29.58
CA CYS A 945 -25.10 -28.90 -29.04
C CYS A 945 -25.00 -30.33 -29.58
N ALA A 946 -23.90 -30.63 -30.27
CA ALA A 946 -23.61 -31.98 -30.77
C ALA A 946 -22.78 -32.84 -29.78
N ALA A 947 -22.66 -32.42 -28.52
CA ALA A 947 -21.84 -33.06 -27.48
C ALA A 947 -20.40 -33.44 -27.92
N CYS A 948 -19.77 -32.62 -28.78
CA CYS A 948 -18.45 -32.91 -29.37
C CYS A 948 -17.26 -32.80 -28.38
N LEU A 949 -17.54 -32.44 -27.12
CA LEU A 949 -16.58 -32.31 -26.01
C LEU A 949 -15.48 -31.25 -26.20
N VAL A 950 -15.55 -30.40 -27.25
CA VAL A 950 -14.56 -29.34 -27.47
C VAL A 950 -14.54 -28.36 -26.30
N CYS A 951 -15.71 -27.88 -25.86
CA CYS A 951 -15.84 -26.97 -24.71
C CYS A 951 -15.31 -27.57 -23.40
N VAL A 952 -15.52 -28.87 -23.18
CA VAL A 952 -15.04 -29.60 -21.99
C VAL A 952 -13.51 -29.59 -21.94
N ARG A 953 -12.84 -29.79 -23.09
CA ARG A 953 -11.37 -29.76 -23.18
C ARG A 953 -10.78 -28.35 -23.19
N ALA A 954 -11.49 -27.39 -23.76
CA ALA A 954 -11.00 -26.03 -23.95
C ALA A 954 -11.10 -25.16 -22.68
N CYS A 955 -12.02 -25.47 -21.76
CA CYS A 955 -12.18 -24.69 -20.54
C CYS A 955 -10.98 -24.91 -19.59
N PRO A 956 -10.19 -23.87 -19.26
CA PRO A 956 -9.05 -24.01 -18.36
C PRO A 956 -9.47 -24.32 -16.91
N PHE A 957 -10.76 -24.19 -16.60
CA PHE A 957 -11.33 -24.41 -15.27
C PHE A 957 -12.13 -25.73 -15.16
N GLY A 958 -12.21 -26.52 -16.24
CA GLY A 958 -12.90 -27.82 -16.23
C GLY A 958 -14.40 -27.75 -15.92
N ILE A 959 -15.06 -26.64 -16.26
CA ILE A 959 -16.46 -26.37 -15.87
C ILE A 959 -17.50 -27.09 -16.76
N PRO A 960 -17.37 -27.08 -18.10
CA PRO A 960 -18.38 -27.71 -18.95
C PRO A 960 -18.37 -29.23 -18.76
N PHE A 961 -19.54 -29.84 -18.67
CA PHE A 961 -19.72 -31.29 -18.61
C PHE A 961 -20.93 -31.72 -19.46
N ILE A 962 -21.01 -32.99 -19.85
CA ILE A 962 -22.21 -33.50 -20.54
C ILE A 962 -23.22 -33.94 -19.49
N ASN A 963 -24.41 -33.36 -19.54
CA ASN A 963 -25.48 -33.67 -18.61
C ASN A 963 -26.29 -34.90 -19.05
N GLU A 964 -27.29 -35.28 -18.24
CA GLU A 964 -28.14 -36.46 -18.48
C GLU A 964 -28.96 -36.36 -19.77
N ASP A 965 -29.28 -35.15 -20.22
CA ASP A 965 -30.02 -34.87 -21.46
C ASP A 965 -29.14 -34.94 -22.73
N GLY A 966 -27.84 -35.24 -22.58
CA GLY A 966 -26.93 -35.49 -23.70
C GLY A 966 -26.36 -34.25 -24.37
N TYR A 967 -26.40 -33.08 -23.72
CA TYR A 967 -25.75 -31.85 -24.19
C TYR A 967 -24.76 -31.29 -23.17
N SER A 968 -23.89 -30.38 -23.63
CA SER A 968 -22.93 -29.72 -22.74
C SER A 968 -23.62 -28.70 -21.83
N GLN A 969 -23.43 -28.80 -20.53
CA GLN A 969 -23.90 -27.85 -19.53
C GLN A 969 -22.72 -27.11 -18.92
N ILE A 970 -22.88 -25.80 -18.74
CA ILE A 970 -21.91 -24.95 -18.06
C ILE A 970 -22.60 -24.41 -16.82
N ASP A 971 -22.03 -24.68 -15.65
CA ASP A 971 -22.52 -24.16 -14.37
C ASP A 971 -22.25 -22.65 -14.30
N PRO A 972 -23.29 -21.79 -14.30
CA PRO A 972 -23.15 -20.34 -14.19
C PRO A 972 -22.33 -19.91 -12.97
N ALA A 973 -22.46 -20.63 -11.85
CA ALA A 973 -21.78 -20.33 -10.60
C ALA A 973 -20.26 -20.52 -10.67
N LYS A 974 -19.78 -21.32 -11.63
CA LYS A 974 -18.36 -21.65 -11.77
C LYS A 974 -17.71 -20.89 -12.93
N CYS A 975 -18.50 -20.46 -13.92
CA CYS A 975 -18.03 -19.81 -15.14
C CYS A 975 -17.27 -18.51 -14.84
N GLN A 976 -16.04 -18.41 -15.35
CA GLN A 976 -15.19 -17.21 -15.22
C GLN A 976 -15.39 -16.20 -16.37
N GLY A 977 -16.34 -16.45 -17.27
CA GLY A 977 -16.68 -15.51 -18.35
C GLY A 977 -15.60 -15.28 -19.42
N CYS A 978 -14.59 -16.16 -19.54
CA CYS A 978 -13.47 -15.93 -20.45
C CYS A 978 -13.80 -16.06 -21.95
N GLY A 979 -14.95 -16.63 -22.32
CA GLY A 979 -15.39 -16.78 -23.70
C GLY A 979 -14.72 -17.89 -24.53
N ILE A 980 -13.66 -18.55 -24.03
CA ILE A 980 -12.90 -19.57 -24.78
C ILE A 980 -13.81 -20.68 -25.34
N CYS A 981 -14.68 -21.24 -24.49
CA CYS A 981 -15.58 -22.30 -24.93
C CYS A 981 -16.65 -21.85 -25.94
N ALA A 982 -17.04 -20.57 -25.93
CA ALA A 982 -17.95 -19.99 -26.91
C ALA A 982 -17.25 -19.79 -28.26
N ALA A 983 -16.02 -19.25 -28.23
CA ALA A 983 -15.19 -19.07 -29.42
C ALA A 983 -14.92 -20.40 -30.14
N ASP A 984 -14.52 -21.43 -29.38
CA ASP A 984 -14.13 -22.75 -29.89
C ASP A 984 -15.32 -23.64 -30.26
N CYS A 985 -16.56 -23.28 -29.89
CA CYS A 985 -17.72 -24.12 -30.19
C CYS A 985 -17.96 -24.19 -31.71
N PRO A 986 -17.76 -25.35 -32.37
CA PRO A 986 -17.88 -25.42 -33.82
C PRO A 986 -19.33 -25.26 -34.29
N ALA A 987 -20.28 -25.68 -33.46
CA ALA A 987 -21.71 -25.55 -33.75
C ALA A 987 -22.27 -24.16 -33.37
N LYS A 988 -21.45 -23.27 -32.78
CA LYS A 988 -21.89 -22.00 -32.18
C LYS A 988 -23.11 -22.17 -31.25
N ALA A 989 -23.15 -23.32 -30.59
CA ALA A 989 -24.14 -23.69 -29.59
C ALA A 989 -23.89 -23.00 -28.25
N ILE A 990 -22.72 -22.40 -28.05
CA ILE A 990 -22.34 -21.74 -26.80
C ILE A 990 -22.22 -20.25 -27.09
N GLN A 991 -22.86 -19.42 -26.27
CA GLN A 991 -22.78 -17.96 -26.31
C GLN A 991 -22.23 -17.44 -24.99
N LEU A 992 -21.37 -16.42 -25.03
CA LEU A 992 -20.96 -15.68 -23.85
C LEU A 992 -21.91 -14.49 -23.69
N LEU A 993 -22.67 -14.45 -22.60
CA LEU A 993 -23.58 -13.33 -22.34
C LEU A 993 -22.80 -12.00 -22.21
N ALA A 994 -23.39 -10.90 -22.68
CA ALA A 994 -22.77 -9.57 -22.86
C ALA A 994 -21.74 -9.46 -23.99
N TYR A 995 -21.44 -10.57 -24.66
CA TYR A 995 -20.49 -10.68 -25.77
C TYR A 995 -20.98 -11.70 -26.79
N GLU A 996 -22.29 -11.78 -26.99
CA GLU A 996 -22.90 -12.71 -27.92
C GLU A 996 -22.43 -12.44 -29.36
N ASP A 997 -22.44 -13.49 -30.19
CA ASP A 997 -21.91 -13.42 -31.56
C ASP A 997 -22.63 -12.33 -32.38
N ASP A 998 -23.95 -12.13 -32.19
CA ASP A 998 -24.72 -11.10 -32.88
C ASP A 998 -24.32 -9.67 -32.45
N GLN A 999 -23.97 -9.46 -31.19
CA GLN A 999 -23.45 -8.20 -30.68
C GLN A 999 -22.05 -7.91 -31.21
N ILE A 1000 -21.15 -8.90 -31.22
CA ILE A 1000 -19.80 -8.75 -31.78
C ILE A 1000 -19.88 -8.47 -33.28
N LEU A 1001 -20.71 -9.22 -34.02
CA LEU A 1001 -20.92 -9.00 -35.45
C LEU A 1001 -21.49 -7.61 -35.72
N ALA A 1002 -22.47 -7.14 -34.93
CA ALA A 1002 -22.99 -5.78 -35.07
C ALA A 1002 -21.91 -4.70 -34.84
N LYS A 1003 -20.98 -4.92 -33.89
CA LYS A 1003 -19.82 -4.03 -33.70
C LYS A 1003 -18.89 -4.03 -34.93
N LEU A 1004 -18.66 -5.19 -35.54
CA LEU A 1004 -17.88 -5.30 -36.78
C LEU A 1004 -18.58 -4.64 -37.97
N ASP A 1005 -19.90 -4.81 -38.09
CA ASP A 1005 -20.72 -4.13 -39.10
C ASP A 1005 -20.70 -2.61 -38.88
N GLY A 1006 -20.69 -2.14 -37.64
CA GLY A 1006 -20.50 -0.71 -37.33
C GLY A 1006 -19.12 -0.19 -37.71
N LEU A 1007 -18.07 -1.02 -37.63
CA LEU A 1007 -16.71 -0.65 -38.02
C LEU A 1007 -16.57 -0.56 -39.56
N PHE A 1008 -17.02 -1.60 -40.27
CA PHE A 1008 -16.79 -1.77 -41.71
C PHE A 1008 -17.97 -1.33 -42.59
N GLY A 1009 -19.14 -1.13 -42.02
CA GLY A 1009 -20.34 -0.69 -42.75
C GLY A 1009 -20.19 0.73 -43.26
N GLU A 1010 -20.57 0.93 -44.53
CA GLU A 1010 -20.74 2.26 -45.10
C GLU A 1010 -21.95 2.93 -44.43
N VAL A 1011 -21.75 4.15 -43.93
CA VAL A 1011 -22.84 4.99 -43.44
C VAL A 1011 -23.54 5.50 -44.70
N ASN A 1012 -24.69 4.91 -45.04
CA ASN A 1012 -25.53 5.42 -46.13
C ASN A 1012 -26.12 6.79 -45.80
#